data_AF-A0AAV1LY91-F1
#
_entry.id   AF-A0AAV1LY91-F1
#
_cell.length_a   1.000
_cell.length_b   1.000
_cell.length_c   1.000
_cell.angle_alpha   90.00
_cell.angle_beta   90.00
_cell.angle_gamma   90.00
#
_symmetry.space_group_name_H-M   'P 1'
#
loop_
_entity.id
_entity.type
_entity.pdbx_description
1 polymer ?
#
loop_
_entity_poly.entity_id
_entity_poly.type
_entity_poly.pdbx_seq_one_letter_code
_entity_poly.pdbx_strand_id
1 'polypeptide(L)'
;MSSGEQPAQQVLLATALVEVPSRTGQLHVFRALIDQGSEASFVTARVVELLGLKRTQISGVVSGIGEGNKVYINHLVGLHIKSRHESDFSIDVNAYVMKSLTRRLPAREIRGYDWPQLKNVKLADPSFNVPGRIDILLGADVFGKIIDLGLLKGPGDVITQRTHIGWILTGDIYTTPTKAQKIISLHVTRLDEDNNLLKKFWEIESEKYTSKKAWTKEEERCERHYIDTTTRDTSGRFVVHLPLKHSIKETVKACGETKYLAIKRFKQLERMFIKHEDLRTEYRNVIHEYLKMSHMKKAEKGEEDEAIYLPHHAVVRKDKDTTKVRVVFDASAKGSNGLSLNDAMMIGPTLQPDLRALITRWRSHKICVVGDIIKMYRQVRMTSKHTNLQRIVWQDDIYGNIESYKLLTVTFGTAAAPYLAVRSIHQLADDEGDRYPRGSAVVKNSFYMDELMTGHEDLSEIKQICDEVKNLLKKGGFQMQKWSSNSDELLRFLQDDKDISETMDSIEIKLDTVIKILGLTWDRKRDMFKVTVNLPKTRKPVTKRLILSDVARLFDPFGWLSPVIITAKIMIQRLWLSNLGWDDELPSELVEEWLSYREALQELQGIEIPRWIKTTSRCKEVQLHGFADASSVAYAAVVYIKVLDEDDRVHVTMVASKTKVAPLKQLTIPKLELCAAVLLAMLLHDLSGLCDIHMDQIYAWTDSMVVLSWLQSQPSLWQVFVGNRVSDIIQLIDNERWYHVQSTDNPADLASRGLAPIEMANNNDMWWTGPEWLKNKGMDLPKHYIPQTYLEIKRSFNVVLKEKPVWERFSSMLRMKRVLAWCLRFLHNKNKNEKYLTTE
;
A
#
# COMPACT_ATOMS: atom_id res chain seq x y z
N MET A 1 44.28 -34.44 22.29
CA MET A 1 43.00 -33.83 22.69
C MET A 1 42.06 -33.98 21.51
N SER A 2 40.94 -34.64 21.76
CA SER A 2 39.98 -35.17 20.78
C SER A 2 39.37 -34.07 19.92
N SER A 3 39.38 -34.29 18.60
CA SER A 3 38.50 -33.61 17.65
C SER A 3 37.06 -34.02 17.96
N GLY A 4 36.31 -33.12 18.60
CA GLY A 4 34.87 -33.29 18.84
C GLY A 4 34.09 -33.12 17.55
N GLU A 5 33.97 -34.16 16.75
CA GLU A 5 32.88 -34.26 15.78
C GLU A 5 31.61 -34.66 16.54
N GLN A 6 30.63 -33.74 16.62
CA GLN A 6 29.32 -34.07 17.15
C GLN A 6 28.64 -35.11 16.22
N PRO A 7 28.11 -36.23 16.75
CA PRO A 7 27.37 -37.18 15.94
C PRO A 7 26.13 -36.51 15.32
N ALA A 8 25.81 -36.82 14.06
CA ALA A 8 24.58 -36.29 13.45
C ALA A 8 23.37 -37.04 14.03
N GLN A 9 22.62 -36.32 14.86
CA GLN A 9 21.41 -36.80 15.51
C GLN A 9 20.27 -36.85 14.49
N GLN A 10 19.53 -37.95 14.33
CA GLN A 10 18.28 -37.96 13.55
C GLN A 10 17.11 -38.08 14.52
N VAL A 11 16.24 -37.08 14.57
CA VAL A 11 15.08 -37.07 15.46
C VAL A 11 13.89 -37.75 14.77
N LEU A 12 13.29 -38.74 15.42
CA LEU A 12 11.96 -39.25 15.05
C LEU A 12 10.89 -38.26 15.47
N LEU A 13 10.04 -37.91 14.51
CA LEU A 13 8.83 -37.13 14.73
C LEU A 13 7.62 -38.07 14.74
N ALA A 14 6.61 -37.73 15.55
CA ALA A 14 5.41 -38.54 15.69
C ALA A 14 4.60 -38.56 14.40
N THR A 15 4.51 -39.73 13.77
CA THR A 15 3.65 -39.94 12.60
C THR A 15 2.57 -40.99 12.87
N ALA A 16 1.44 -40.85 12.18
CA ALA A 16 0.31 -41.77 12.25
C ALA A 16 -0.29 -42.01 10.87
N LEU A 17 -0.75 -43.22 10.58
CA LEU A 17 -1.62 -43.50 9.44
C LEU A 17 -3.07 -43.39 9.91
N VAL A 18 -3.83 -42.48 9.31
CA VAL A 18 -5.21 -42.20 9.69
C VAL A 18 -6.17 -42.42 8.53
N GLU A 19 -7.39 -42.83 8.84
CA GLU A 19 -8.44 -43.03 7.84
C GLU A 19 -9.33 -41.79 7.75
N VAL A 20 -9.58 -41.32 6.53
CA VAL A 20 -10.44 -40.18 6.25
C VAL A 20 -11.45 -40.58 5.18
N PRO A 21 -12.76 -40.50 5.44
CA PRO A 21 -13.78 -40.76 4.43
C PRO A 21 -13.82 -39.61 3.41
N SER A 22 -13.95 -39.97 2.14
CA SER A 22 -14.26 -39.03 1.07
C SER A 22 -15.73 -38.61 1.15
N ARG A 23 -16.12 -37.63 0.33
CA ARG A 23 -17.52 -37.18 0.21
C ARG A 23 -18.49 -38.30 -0.23
N THR A 24 -17.99 -39.36 -0.87
CA THR A 24 -18.78 -40.54 -1.28
C THR A 24 -18.80 -41.64 -0.21
N GLY A 25 -18.16 -41.43 0.95
CA GLY A 25 -18.09 -42.39 2.05
C GLY A 25 -16.95 -43.42 1.94
N GLN A 26 -16.15 -43.39 0.86
CA GLN A 26 -15.01 -44.28 0.70
C GLN A 26 -13.87 -43.86 1.64
N LEU A 27 -13.31 -44.81 2.40
CA LEU A 27 -12.19 -44.56 3.30
C LEU A 27 -10.86 -44.53 2.56
N HIS A 28 -10.06 -43.49 2.83
CA HIS A 28 -8.70 -43.34 2.33
C HIS A 28 -7.72 -43.18 3.49
N VAL A 29 -6.55 -43.82 3.38
CA VAL A 29 -5.50 -43.74 4.39
C VAL A 29 -4.49 -42.65 4.03
N PHE A 30 -4.21 -41.76 4.97
CA PHE A 30 -3.20 -40.71 4.83
C PHE A 30 -2.21 -40.75 5.98
N ARG A 31 -0.98 -40.32 5.69
CA ARG A 31 0.06 -40.18 6.71
C ARG A 31 0.00 -38.79 7.33
N ALA A 32 -0.28 -38.74 8.62
CA ALA A 32 -0.34 -37.54 9.44
C ALA A 32 0.96 -37.36 10.25
N LEU A 33 1.42 -36.11 10.36
CA LEU A 33 2.43 -35.68 11.32
C LEU A 33 1.72 -35.08 12.53
N ILE A 34 2.13 -35.46 13.73
CA ILE A 34 1.59 -34.94 14.98
C ILE A 34 2.61 -33.95 15.55
N ASP A 35 2.24 -32.67 15.57
CA ASP A 35 3.14 -31.58 15.90
C ASP A 35 2.53 -30.68 16.99
N GLN A 36 3.00 -30.87 18.21
CA GLN A 36 2.60 -30.04 19.36
C GLN A 36 3.13 -28.60 19.28
N GLY A 37 4.14 -28.35 18.43
CA GLY A 37 4.66 -27.01 18.18
C GLY A 37 3.83 -26.21 17.18
N SER A 38 2.81 -26.83 16.57
CA SER A 38 1.89 -26.18 15.65
C SER A 38 0.60 -25.79 16.36
N GLU A 39 0.22 -24.51 16.29
CA GLU A 39 -1.03 -23.98 16.88
C GLU A 39 -2.30 -24.44 16.14
N ALA A 40 -2.14 -24.98 14.92
CA ALA A 40 -3.24 -25.39 14.07
C ALA A 40 -2.93 -26.66 13.29
N SER A 41 -3.99 -27.31 12.82
CA SER A 41 -3.90 -28.46 11.91
C SER A 41 -3.91 -28.03 10.44
N PHE A 42 -3.21 -28.78 9.59
CA PHE A 42 -3.05 -28.49 8.15
C PHE A 42 -3.27 -29.72 7.29
N VAL A 43 -3.62 -29.50 6.03
CA VAL A 43 -3.83 -30.56 5.05
C VAL A 43 -3.36 -30.13 3.67
N THR A 44 -2.81 -31.08 2.91
CA THR A 44 -2.38 -30.79 1.55
C THR A 44 -3.56 -30.59 0.59
N ALA A 45 -3.43 -29.66 -0.36
CA ALA A 45 -4.43 -29.43 -1.42
C ALA A 45 -4.80 -30.71 -2.18
N ARG A 46 -3.82 -31.62 -2.35
CA ARG A 46 -4.00 -32.94 -2.96
C ARG A 46 -5.03 -33.81 -2.22
N VAL A 47 -5.01 -33.83 -0.90
CA VAL A 47 -5.98 -34.59 -0.08
C VAL A 47 -7.37 -33.99 -0.23
N VAL A 48 -7.47 -32.65 -0.21
CA VAL A 48 -8.73 -31.93 -0.39
C VAL A 48 -9.37 -32.25 -1.74
N GLU A 49 -8.57 -32.31 -2.81
CA GLU A 49 -9.02 -32.68 -4.15
C GLU A 49 -9.41 -34.16 -4.25
N LEU A 50 -8.58 -35.06 -3.71
CA LEU A 50 -8.84 -36.51 -3.74
C LEU A 50 -10.14 -36.87 -3.00
N LEU A 51 -10.41 -36.22 -1.86
CA LEU A 51 -11.57 -36.48 -1.03
C LEU A 51 -12.81 -35.67 -1.43
N GLY A 52 -12.66 -34.69 -2.34
CA GLY A 52 -13.74 -33.80 -2.76
C GLY A 52 -14.31 -32.93 -1.63
N LEU A 53 -13.45 -32.48 -0.71
CA LEU A 53 -13.87 -31.75 0.49
C LEU A 53 -14.29 -30.32 0.17
N LYS A 54 -15.32 -29.84 0.87
CA LYS A 54 -15.79 -28.46 0.75
C LYS A 54 -14.77 -27.50 1.37
N ARG A 55 -14.26 -26.58 0.55
CA ARG A 55 -13.35 -25.52 1.00
C ARG A 55 -14.16 -24.34 1.52
N THR A 56 -13.82 -23.86 2.72
CA THR A 56 -14.32 -22.62 3.30
C THR A 56 -13.27 -21.53 3.10
N GLN A 57 -13.66 -20.42 2.50
CA GLN A 57 -12.74 -19.30 2.24
C GLN A 57 -12.42 -18.55 3.54
N ILE A 58 -11.14 -18.28 3.75
CA ILE A 58 -10.59 -17.59 4.91
C ILE A 58 -9.36 -16.78 4.50
N SER A 59 -8.85 -15.94 5.40
CA SER A 59 -7.53 -15.29 5.26
C SER A 59 -6.70 -15.57 6.50
N GLY A 60 -5.52 -16.15 6.33
CA GLY A 60 -4.59 -16.43 7.42
C GLY A 60 -3.15 -16.44 6.92
N VAL A 61 -2.20 -16.31 7.84
CA VAL A 61 -0.76 -16.40 7.56
C VAL A 61 -0.15 -17.45 8.45
N VAL A 62 0.60 -18.35 7.82
CA VAL A 62 1.48 -19.30 8.50
C VAL A 62 2.89 -18.72 8.47
N SER A 63 3.51 -18.56 9.64
CA SER A 63 4.91 -18.19 9.81
C SER A 63 5.65 -19.32 10.52
N GLY A 64 6.98 -19.28 10.57
CA GLY A 64 7.75 -20.17 11.44
C GLY A 64 8.50 -19.41 12.52
N ILE A 65 9.31 -20.11 13.33
CA ILE A 65 10.12 -19.48 14.40
C ILE A 65 10.94 -18.32 13.84
N GLY A 66 10.84 -17.15 14.50
CA GLY A 66 11.59 -15.94 14.16
C GLY A 66 10.93 -15.00 13.13
N GLU A 67 9.60 -15.10 12.92
CA GLU A 67 8.84 -14.31 11.93
C GLU A 67 9.37 -14.40 10.49
N GLY A 68 9.99 -15.54 10.12
CA GLY A 68 10.51 -15.80 8.77
C GLY A 68 9.44 -15.89 7.68
N ASN A 69 9.74 -16.58 6.57
CA ASN A 69 8.88 -16.69 5.39
C ASN A 69 7.39 -16.90 5.72
N LYS A 70 6.58 -15.88 5.42
CA LYS A 70 5.13 -15.88 5.62
C LYS A 70 4.46 -16.59 4.44
N VAL A 71 3.64 -17.59 4.73
CA VAL A 71 2.83 -18.31 3.73
C VAL A 71 1.37 -17.96 3.94
N TYR A 72 0.75 -17.35 2.94
CA TYR A 72 -0.66 -16.99 2.97
C TYR A 72 -1.54 -18.21 2.68
N ILE A 73 -2.58 -18.39 3.48
CA ILE A 73 -3.53 -19.49 3.41
C ILE A 73 -4.95 -18.95 3.23
N ASN A 74 -5.64 -19.48 2.21
CA ASN A 74 -6.92 -18.93 1.76
C ASN A 74 -8.12 -19.86 2.00
N HIS A 75 -7.86 -21.09 2.47
CA HIS A 75 -8.89 -22.12 2.57
C HIS A 75 -8.74 -22.95 3.86
N LEU A 76 -9.89 -23.25 4.46
CA LEU A 76 -10.07 -24.16 5.59
C LEU A 76 -10.98 -25.31 5.16
N VAL A 77 -10.73 -26.52 5.64
CA VAL A 77 -11.60 -27.69 5.43
C VAL A 77 -11.85 -28.41 6.74
N GLY A 78 -13.02 -29.04 6.87
CA GLY A 78 -13.28 -30.02 7.93
C GLY A 78 -12.82 -31.41 7.49
N LEU A 79 -12.09 -32.11 8.33
CA LEU A 79 -11.64 -33.49 8.17
C LEU A 79 -12.27 -34.34 9.26
N HIS A 80 -12.92 -35.44 8.88
CA HIS A 80 -13.36 -36.45 9.83
C HIS A 80 -12.32 -37.58 9.86
N ILE A 81 -11.56 -37.68 10.94
CA ILE A 81 -10.45 -38.62 11.07
C ILE A 81 -10.89 -39.80 11.91
N LYS A 82 -10.68 -41.02 11.40
CA LYS A 82 -10.95 -42.28 12.11
C LYS A 82 -9.67 -43.00 12.48
N SER A 83 -9.68 -43.64 13.64
CA SER A 83 -8.59 -44.54 14.05
C SER A 83 -8.63 -45.83 13.24
N ARG A 84 -7.45 -46.35 12.92
CA ARG A 84 -7.28 -47.68 12.30
C ARG A 84 -7.32 -48.81 13.32
N HIS A 85 -7.20 -48.48 14.61
CA HIS A 85 -6.99 -49.43 15.70
C HIS A 85 -8.16 -49.47 16.69
N GLU A 86 -8.87 -48.35 16.85
CA GLU A 86 -10.04 -48.21 17.72
C GLU A 86 -11.26 -47.87 16.86
N SER A 87 -12.17 -48.84 16.67
CA SER A 87 -13.33 -48.70 15.78
C SER A 87 -14.25 -47.53 16.15
N ASP A 88 -14.29 -47.20 17.43
CA ASP A 88 -15.24 -46.25 17.99
C ASP A 88 -14.62 -44.84 18.11
N PHE A 89 -13.33 -44.68 17.83
CA PHE A 89 -12.65 -43.40 17.90
C PHE A 89 -12.68 -42.67 16.56
N SER A 90 -13.30 -41.49 16.57
CA SER A 90 -13.25 -40.54 15.46
C SER A 90 -13.18 -39.10 15.97
N ILE A 91 -12.59 -38.21 15.18
CA ILE A 91 -12.40 -36.81 15.54
C ILE A 91 -12.57 -35.90 14.32
N ASP A 92 -13.32 -34.81 14.52
CA ASP A 92 -13.43 -33.75 13.54
C ASP A 92 -12.32 -32.71 13.74
N VAL A 93 -11.61 -32.41 12.66
CA VAL A 93 -10.45 -31.51 12.62
C VAL A 93 -10.67 -30.43 11.58
N ASN A 94 -10.55 -29.17 11.98
CA ASN A 94 -10.49 -28.07 11.04
C ASN A 94 -9.04 -27.88 10.59
N ALA A 95 -8.76 -28.13 9.31
CA ALA A 95 -7.42 -28.10 8.76
C ALA A 95 -7.27 -27.02 7.68
N TYR A 96 -6.21 -26.23 7.79
CA TYR A 96 -5.85 -25.22 6.80
C TYR A 96 -5.19 -25.85 5.57
N VAL A 97 -5.59 -25.40 4.39
CA VAL A 97 -5.14 -26.02 3.12
C VAL A 97 -3.82 -25.39 2.66
N MET A 98 -2.80 -26.23 2.44
CA MET A 98 -1.49 -25.83 1.93
C MET A 98 -1.07 -26.66 0.72
N LYS A 99 -0.20 -26.12 -0.14
CA LYS A 99 0.33 -26.87 -1.30
C LYS A 99 1.24 -28.03 -0.87
N SER A 100 2.05 -27.82 0.16
CA SER A 100 2.95 -28.80 0.75
C SER A 100 3.14 -28.48 2.24
N LEU A 101 3.17 -29.50 3.10
CA LEU A 101 3.31 -29.33 4.55
C LEU A 101 4.78 -29.40 4.98
N THR A 102 5.46 -30.48 4.62
CA THR A 102 6.86 -30.71 4.99
C THR A 102 7.53 -31.65 3.99
N ARG A 103 8.83 -31.88 4.15
CA ARG A 103 9.58 -32.88 3.37
C ARG A 103 9.14 -34.30 3.75
N ARG A 104 9.66 -35.31 3.04
CA ARG A 104 9.41 -36.70 3.42
C ARG A 104 9.99 -36.99 4.80
N LEU A 105 9.20 -37.66 5.64
CA LEU A 105 9.59 -38.07 6.99
C LEU A 105 9.56 -39.60 7.11
N PRO A 106 10.53 -40.20 7.83
CA PRO A 106 11.78 -39.59 8.29
C PRO A 106 12.63 -39.09 7.11
N ALA A 107 13.59 -38.20 7.38
CA ALA A 107 14.43 -37.62 6.33
C ALA A 107 15.28 -38.68 5.60
N ARG A 108 15.61 -39.77 6.28
CA ARG A 108 16.33 -40.94 5.77
C ARG A 108 15.73 -42.21 6.34
N GLU A 109 15.88 -43.31 5.61
CA GLU A 109 15.44 -44.63 6.06
C GLU A 109 16.21 -45.05 7.31
N ILE A 110 15.47 -45.52 8.31
CA ILE A 110 16.03 -46.03 9.57
C ILE A 110 16.14 -47.55 9.45
N ARG A 111 17.37 -48.06 9.54
CA ARG A 111 17.70 -49.49 9.45
C ARG A 111 18.26 -49.98 10.78
N GLY A 112 18.06 -51.27 11.09
CA GLY A 112 18.68 -51.93 12.26
C GLY A 112 18.02 -51.61 13.61
N TYR A 113 16.72 -51.29 13.64
CA TYR A 113 15.97 -51.14 14.89
C TYR A 113 15.45 -52.51 15.36
N ASP A 114 15.97 -53.06 16.46
CA ASP A 114 15.33 -54.16 17.20
C ASP A 114 14.97 -53.64 18.59
N TRP A 115 13.81 -52.99 18.67
CA TRP A 115 13.32 -52.39 19.92
C TRP A 115 12.29 -53.32 20.56
N PRO A 116 12.64 -53.99 21.68
CA PRO A 116 11.75 -54.95 22.31
C PRO A 116 10.39 -54.36 22.69
N GLN A 117 10.33 -53.08 23.07
CA GLN A 117 9.06 -52.43 23.42
C GLN A 117 8.09 -52.27 22.24
N LEU A 118 8.56 -52.40 20.99
CA LEU A 118 7.70 -52.31 19.81
C LEU A 118 7.00 -53.64 19.47
N LYS A 119 7.46 -54.78 20.02
CA LYS A 119 6.97 -56.11 19.64
C LYS A 119 5.51 -56.36 20.06
N ASN A 120 5.01 -55.64 21.06
CA ASN A 120 3.66 -55.82 21.64
C ASN A 120 2.76 -54.58 21.53
N VAL A 121 3.12 -53.59 20.70
CA VAL A 121 2.32 -52.35 20.53
C VAL A 121 1.83 -52.20 19.09
N LYS A 122 0.60 -51.69 18.94
CA LYS A 122 0.04 -51.34 17.64
C LYS A 122 0.47 -49.93 17.26
N LEU A 123 1.51 -49.82 16.44
CA LEU A 123 2.01 -48.52 15.99
C LEU A 123 0.97 -47.75 15.18
N ALA A 124 0.86 -46.45 15.45
CA ALA A 124 0.05 -45.52 14.67
C ALA A 124 0.55 -45.46 13.22
N ASP A 125 1.87 -45.50 13.03
CA ASP A 125 2.52 -45.57 11.72
C ASP A 125 3.54 -46.73 11.67
N PRO A 126 3.17 -47.90 11.13
CA PRO A 126 4.09 -49.01 10.92
C PRO A 126 5.24 -48.70 9.94
N SER A 127 5.12 -47.63 9.15
CA SER A 127 6.12 -47.16 8.18
C SER A 127 6.96 -45.98 8.71
N PHE A 128 6.99 -45.77 10.03
CA PHE A 128 7.75 -44.71 10.70
C PHE A 128 9.25 -44.67 10.31
N ASN A 129 9.81 -45.81 9.88
CA ASN A 129 11.21 -45.95 9.51
C ASN A 129 11.49 -45.63 8.02
N VAL A 130 10.46 -45.48 7.17
CA VAL A 130 10.61 -45.26 5.72
C VAL A 130 10.22 -43.84 5.32
N PRO A 131 11.08 -43.09 4.60
CA PRO A 131 10.77 -41.73 4.13
C PRO A 131 9.49 -41.68 3.27
N GLY A 132 8.42 -41.08 3.81
CA GLY A 132 7.14 -40.94 3.14
C GLY A 132 6.62 -39.50 3.19
N ARG A 133 5.69 -39.18 2.29
CA ARG A 133 5.05 -37.86 2.30
C ARG A 133 4.14 -37.73 3.52
N ILE A 134 4.02 -36.50 4.03
CA ILE A 134 3.03 -36.13 5.03
C ILE A 134 1.91 -35.38 4.34
N ASP A 135 0.70 -35.89 4.51
CA ASP A 135 -0.50 -35.41 3.83
C ASP A 135 -1.37 -34.54 4.74
N ILE A 136 -1.26 -34.75 6.07
CA ILE A 136 -2.00 -34.06 7.14
C ILE A 136 -0.99 -33.70 8.25
N LEU A 137 -1.13 -32.53 8.86
CA LEU A 137 -0.42 -32.14 10.08
C LEU A 137 -1.48 -31.87 11.16
N LEU A 138 -1.38 -32.55 12.29
CA LEU A 138 -2.27 -32.42 13.43
C LEU A 138 -1.55 -31.60 14.50
N GLY A 139 -2.07 -30.41 14.78
CA GLY A 139 -1.49 -29.46 15.72
C GLY A 139 -1.80 -29.79 17.18
N ALA A 140 -1.42 -28.89 18.08
CA ALA A 140 -1.75 -28.96 19.50
C ALA A 140 -3.28 -28.99 19.75
N ASP A 141 -4.06 -28.39 18.84
CA ASP A 141 -5.53 -28.39 18.82
C ASP A 141 -6.16 -29.79 18.71
N VAL A 142 -5.40 -30.75 18.16
CA VAL A 142 -5.81 -32.15 18.00
C VAL A 142 -5.03 -33.05 18.95
N PHE A 143 -3.76 -32.76 19.22
CA PHE A 143 -2.90 -33.62 20.05
C PHE A 143 -3.51 -33.92 21.43
N GLY A 144 -4.03 -32.90 22.12
CA GLY A 144 -4.65 -33.08 23.45
C GLY A 144 -5.90 -33.95 23.45
N LYS A 145 -6.54 -34.19 22.29
CA LYS A 145 -7.74 -35.02 22.14
C LYS A 145 -7.42 -36.47 21.77
N ILE A 146 -6.24 -36.73 21.21
CA ILE A 146 -5.84 -38.07 20.78
C ILE A 146 -4.93 -38.76 21.80
N ILE A 147 -4.22 -38.01 22.65
CA ILE A 147 -3.31 -38.59 23.65
C ILE A 147 -4.08 -39.43 24.67
N ASP A 148 -3.53 -40.60 25.01
CA ASP A 148 -4.10 -41.54 25.98
C ASP A 148 -3.05 -41.94 27.03
N LEU A 149 -3.49 -42.50 28.16
CA LEU A 149 -2.61 -42.95 29.22
C LEU A 149 -1.77 -44.16 28.77
N GLY A 150 -0.47 -43.95 28.66
CA GLY A 150 0.50 -45.01 28.35
C GLY A 150 1.76 -44.46 27.71
N LEU A 151 2.90 -44.69 28.34
CA LEU A 151 4.21 -44.23 27.86
C LEU A 151 5.22 -45.37 28.04
N LEU A 152 5.91 -45.75 26.97
CA LEU A 152 7.03 -46.70 27.02
C LEU A 152 8.30 -45.98 26.59
N LYS A 153 9.34 -46.06 27.42
CA LYS A 153 10.66 -45.51 27.08
C LYS A 153 11.49 -46.60 26.41
N GLY A 154 12.09 -46.26 25.27
CA GLY A 154 12.96 -47.11 24.47
C GLY A 154 14.44 -46.80 24.61
N PRO A 155 15.30 -47.52 23.89
CA PRO A 155 16.73 -47.22 23.82
C PRO A 155 16.99 -45.85 23.16
N GLY A 156 17.89 -45.05 23.72
CA GLY A 156 18.37 -43.80 23.11
C GLY A 156 17.35 -42.66 23.09
N ASP A 157 16.67 -42.40 24.20
CA ASP A 157 15.71 -41.30 24.38
C ASP A 157 14.45 -41.36 23.47
N VAL A 158 14.25 -42.47 22.76
CA VAL A 158 13.01 -42.72 22.01
C VAL A 158 11.87 -43.03 22.98
N ILE A 159 10.75 -42.34 22.79
CA ILE A 159 9.52 -42.47 23.55
C ILE A 159 8.43 -43.04 22.63
N THR A 160 7.69 -44.01 23.15
CA THR A 160 6.49 -44.56 22.53
C THR A 160 5.29 -44.13 23.36
N GLN A 161 4.46 -43.24 22.82
CA GLN A 161 3.30 -42.66 23.51
C GLN A 161 2.01 -43.27 22.98
N ARG A 162 1.12 -43.70 23.88
CA ARG A 162 -0.20 -44.20 23.52
C ARG A 162 -1.09 -43.05 23.08
N THR A 163 -1.82 -43.27 21.98
CA THR A 163 -2.89 -42.38 21.52
C THR A 163 -4.05 -43.24 21.01
N HIS A 164 -5.24 -42.66 20.91
CA HIS A 164 -6.43 -43.31 20.34
C HIS A 164 -6.28 -43.70 18.86
N ILE A 165 -5.28 -43.14 18.16
CA ILE A 165 -4.95 -43.49 16.76
C ILE A 165 -3.76 -44.46 16.64
N GLY A 166 -3.36 -45.08 17.76
CA GLY A 166 -2.25 -46.03 17.86
C GLY A 166 -1.06 -45.46 18.63
N TRP A 167 0.00 -46.27 18.80
CA TRP A 167 1.20 -45.85 19.51
C TRP A 167 2.12 -45.03 18.60
N ILE A 168 2.43 -43.80 18.99
CA ILE A 168 3.28 -42.86 18.24
C ILE A 168 4.72 -42.90 18.77
N LEU A 169 5.70 -42.65 17.90
CA LEU A 169 7.13 -42.69 18.25
C LEU A 169 7.77 -41.31 18.09
N THR A 170 8.51 -40.87 19.10
CA THR A 170 9.29 -39.62 19.10
C THR A 170 10.64 -39.82 19.77
N GLY A 171 11.64 -39.03 19.41
CA GLY A 171 12.94 -39.03 20.10
C GLY A 171 14.12 -39.35 19.21
N ASP A 172 15.32 -39.33 19.78
CA ASP A 172 16.55 -39.32 19.00
C ASP A 172 17.01 -40.71 18.56
N ILE A 173 17.59 -40.77 17.36
CA ILE A 173 18.29 -41.96 16.87
C ILE A 173 19.70 -41.56 16.47
N TYR A 174 20.68 -42.20 17.09
CA TYR A 174 22.09 -42.03 16.76
C TYR A 174 22.40 -42.67 15.40
N THR A 175 22.77 -41.86 14.40
CA THR A 175 23.28 -42.33 13.09
C THR A 175 24.58 -41.61 12.73
N THR A 176 25.37 -42.19 11.83
CA THR A 176 26.71 -41.66 11.43
C THR A 176 26.66 -40.23 10.86
N PRO A 177 27.72 -39.42 11.06
CA PRO A 177 27.67 -37.96 10.91
C PRO A 177 27.51 -37.48 9.45
N THR A 178 26.66 -36.46 9.21
CA THR A 178 26.68 -35.61 8.01
C THR A 178 26.11 -34.20 8.28
N LYS A 179 26.52 -33.21 7.47
CA LYS A 179 26.26 -31.78 7.65
C LYS A 179 24.80 -31.34 7.33
N ALA A 180 24.31 -30.44 8.18
CA ALA A 180 23.11 -29.60 8.11
C ALA A 180 21.74 -30.24 8.45
N GLN A 181 21.21 -29.86 9.62
CA GLN A 181 19.80 -29.98 9.98
C GLN A 181 19.11 -28.62 9.89
N LYS A 182 17.89 -28.58 9.34
CA LYS A 182 17.00 -27.41 9.41
C LYS A 182 15.79 -27.78 10.27
N ILE A 183 15.61 -27.04 11.35
CA ILE A 183 14.48 -27.15 12.28
C ILE A 183 13.32 -26.36 11.68
N ILE A 184 12.12 -26.94 11.66
CA ILE A 184 10.88 -26.29 11.19
C ILE A 184 9.90 -26.27 12.36
N SER A 185 9.31 -25.12 12.63
CA SER A 185 8.17 -24.92 13.54
C SER A 185 7.25 -23.88 12.90
N LEU A 186 5.95 -24.01 13.10
CA LEU A 186 4.89 -23.29 12.38
C LEU A 186 3.97 -22.58 13.38
N HIS A 187 3.77 -21.28 13.20
CA HIS A 187 2.85 -20.41 13.93
C HIS A 187 1.77 -19.88 12.97
N VAL A 188 0.55 -19.65 13.45
CA VAL A 188 -0.53 -19.09 12.60
C VAL A 188 -1.06 -17.81 13.22
N THR A 189 -0.97 -16.72 12.48
CA THR A 189 -1.60 -15.45 12.87
C THR A 189 -2.73 -15.12 11.90
N ARG A 190 -3.91 -14.85 12.45
CA ARG A 190 -5.05 -14.34 11.67
C ARG A 190 -4.79 -12.87 11.32
N LEU A 191 -4.88 -12.52 10.04
CA LEU A 191 -4.68 -11.14 9.60
C LEU A 191 -5.92 -10.30 9.93
N ASP A 192 -5.80 -9.36 10.87
CA ASP A 192 -6.65 -8.17 10.87
C ASP A 192 -6.01 -7.14 9.92
N GLU A 193 -6.55 -7.01 8.70
CA GLU A 193 -6.03 -6.10 7.68
C GLU A 193 -6.04 -4.63 8.14
N ASP A 194 -7.07 -4.23 8.90
CA ASP A 194 -7.22 -2.88 9.45
C ASP A 194 -6.10 -2.51 10.45
N ASN A 195 -5.69 -3.49 11.26
CA ASN A 195 -4.65 -3.32 12.28
C ASN A 195 -3.24 -3.18 11.67
N ASN A 196 -2.99 -3.80 10.51
CA ASN A 196 -1.72 -3.67 9.80
C ASN A 196 -1.61 -2.34 9.04
N LEU A 197 -2.71 -1.80 8.51
CA LEU A 197 -2.74 -0.48 7.89
C LEU A 197 -2.43 0.63 8.91
N LEU A 198 -2.96 0.51 10.14
CA LEU A 198 -2.66 1.46 11.21
C LEU A 198 -1.20 1.40 11.67
N LYS A 199 -0.60 0.20 11.77
CA LYS A 199 0.83 0.07 12.14
C LYS A 199 1.75 0.84 11.19
N LYS A 200 1.45 0.85 9.89
CA LYS A 200 2.21 1.63 8.89
C LYS A 200 2.22 3.13 9.16
N PHE A 201 1.30 3.66 9.96
CA PHE A 201 1.15 5.09 10.22
C PHE A 201 2.29 5.67 11.09
N TRP A 202 2.98 4.83 11.86
CA TRP A 202 4.12 5.21 12.71
C TRP A 202 5.33 4.26 12.55
N GLU A 203 5.28 3.33 11.59
CA GLU A 203 6.48 2.62 11.16
C GLU A 203 7.40 3.61 10.43
N ILE A 204 8.70 3.51 10.71
CA ILE A 204 9.68 4.28 9.95
C ILE A 204 9.73 3.65 8.56
N GLU A 205 9.36 4.42 7.54
CA GLU A 205 9.41 3.96 6.15
C GLU A 205 10.81 3.42 5.82
N SER A 206 10.84 2.20 5.29
CA SER A 206 12.02 1.62 4.67
C SER A 206 12.10 1.90 3.17
N GLU A 207 11.19 2.75 2.65
CA GLU A 207 11.13 3.08 1.24
C GLU A 207 12.31 4.00 0.90
N LYS A 208 13.35 3.40 0.32
CA LYS A 208 14.37 4.16 -0.40
C LYS A 208 13.66 5.02 -1.43
N TYR A 209 14.01 6.30 -1.50
CA TYR A 209 13.58 7.16 -2.60
C TYR A 209 13.99 6.48 -3.90
N THR A 210 13.00 6.01 -4.67
CA THR A 210 13.23 5.40 -5.98
C THR A 210 12.62 6.34 -7.00
N SER A 211 13.47 7.03 -7.75
CA SER A 211 13.07 7.87 -8.88
C SER A 211 12.30 7.00 -9.89
N LYS A 212 10.99 7.22 -9.99
CA LYS A 212 10.02 6.49 -10.84
C LYS A 212 10.08 4.97 -10.72
N LYS A 213 9.12 4.41 -9.98
CA LYS A 213 8.92 2.96 -9.90
C LYS A 213 8.77 2.38 -11.30
N ALA A 214 9.68 1.47 -11.69
CA ALA A 214 9.56 0.74 -12.94
C ALA A 214 8.21 0.01 -12.98
N TRP A 215 7.56 0.02 -14.14
CA TRP A 215 6.30 -0.70 -14.32
C TRP A 215 6.49 -2.18 -14.02
N THR A 216 5.48 -2.77 -13.40
CA THR A 216 5.39 -4.20 -13.24
C THR A 216 5.15 -4.88 -14.60
N LYS A 217 5.48 -6.16 -14.70
CA LYS A 217 5.22 -6.94 -15.92
C LYS A 217 3.73 -6.99 -16.30
N GLU A 218 2.83 -6.89 -15.31
CA GLU A 218 1.39 -6.84 -15.57
C GLU A 218 0.98 -5.48 -16.16
N GLU A 219 1.51 -4.37 -15.62
CA GLU A 219 1.31 -3.01 -16.17
C GLU A 219 1.84 -2.89 -17.60
N GLU A 220 3.04 -3.39 -17.88
CA GLU A 220 3.60 -3.44 -19.24
C GLU A 220 2.77 -4.29 -20.22
N ARG A 221 2.16 -5.39 -19.74
CA ARG A 221 1.28 -6.21 -20.55
C ARG A 221 -0.05 -5.50 -20.81
N CYS A 222 -0.58 -4.77 -19.82
CA CYS A 222 -1.77 -3.95 -19.97
C CYS A 222 -1.56 -2.83 -21.00
N GLU A 223 -0.41 -2.13 -20.94
CA GLU A 223 -0.05 -1.08 -21.90
C GLU A 223 0.04 -1.62 -23.33
N ARG A 224 0.77 -2.73 -23.53
CA ARG A 224 0.83 -3.38 -24.85
C ARG A 224 -0.55 -3.80 -25.35
N HIS A 225 -1.37 -4.37 -24.48
CA HIS A 225 -2.74 -4.74 -24.85
C HIS A 225 -3.55 -3.52 -25.31
N TYR A 226 -3.42 -2.37 -24.65
CA TYR A 226 -4.10 -1.15 -25.07
C TYR A 226 -3.63 -0.71 -26.47
N ILE A 227 -2.31 -0.62 -26.69
CA ILE A 227 -1.71 -0.22 -27.96
C ILE A 227 -2.14 -1.15 -29.10
N ASP A 228 -2.09 -2.46 -28.88
CA ASP A 228 -2.33 -3.47 -29.92
C ASP A 228 -3.81 -3.59 -30.32
N THR A 229 -4.74 -3.16 -29.44
CA THR A 229 -6.17 -3.49 -29.60
C THR A 229 -7.10 -2.29 -29.66
N THR A 230 -6.61 -1.08 -29.37
CA THR A 230 -7.44 0.13 -29.35
C THR A 230 -7.53 0.74 -30.75
N THR A 231 -8.72 1.22 -31.10
CA THR A 231 -8.98 1.90 -32.39
C THR A 231 -9.82 3.16 -32.18
N ARG A 232 -9.98 3.99 -33.20
CA ARG A 232 -10.94 5.11 -33.22
C ARG A 232 -12.08 4.81 -34.17
N ASP A 233 -13.31 5.13 -33.77
CA ASP A 233 -14.48 5.06 -34.64
C ASP A 233 -14.60 6.29 -35.56
N THR A 234 -15.59 6.28 -36.44
CA THR A 234 -15.83 7.39 -37.40
C THR A 234 -16.23 8.70 -36.74
N SER A 235 -16.68 8.69 -35.48
CA SER A 235 -16.93 9.89 -34.69
C SER A 235 -15.68 10.41 -34.00
N GLY A 236 -14.56 9.69 -34.11
CA GLY A 236 -13.29 10.01 -33.47
C GLY A 236 -13.15 9.44 -32.05
N ARG A 237 -14.17 8.75 -31.52
CA ARG A 237 -14.14 8.18 -30.17
C ARG A 237 -13.30 6.91 -30.13
N PHE A 238 -12.58 6.71 -29.04
CA PHE A 238 -11.79 5.48 -28.82
C PHE A 238 -12.70 4.28 -28.55
N VAL A 239 -12.37 3.15 -29.17
CA VAL A 239 -12.98 1.85 -28.96
C VAL A 239 -11.93 0.90 -28.39
N VAL A 240 -12.12 0.48 -27.13
CA VAL A 240 -11.15 -0.29 -26.36
C VAL A 240 -11.65 -1.70 -26.04
N HIS A 241 -10.70 -2.56 -25.66
CA HIS A 241 -10.96 -3.89 -25.10
C HIS A 241 -10.75 -3.86 -23.57
N LEU A 242 -11.44 -4.74 -22.84
CA LEU A 242 -11.09 -4.96 -21.43
C LEU A 242 -9.76 -5.73 -21.37
N PRO A 243 -8.78 -5.27 -20.57
CA PRO A 243 -7.49 -5.94 -20.43
C PRO A 243 -7.64 -7.18 -19.54
N LEU A 244 -8.13 -8.28 -20.12
CA LEU A 244 -8.33 -9.53 -19.40
C LEU A 244 -7.00 -10.29 -19.20
N LYS A 245 -6.85 -10.95 -18.04
CA LYS A 245 -5.71 -11.85 -17.77
C LYS A 245 -5.73 -13.09 -18.68
N HIS A 246 -6.94 -13.52 -19.06
CA HIS A 246 -7.26 -14.72 -19.83
C HIS A 246 -8.27 -14.41 -20.94
N SER A 247 -8.63 -15.40 -21.76
CA SER A 247 -9.64 -15.20 -22.81
C SER A 247 -11.04 -14.92 -22.21
N ILE A 248 -11.94 -14.32 -23.00
CA ILE A 248 -13.33 -14.04 -22.59
C ILE A 248 -14.01 -15.29 -22.02
N LYS A 249 -13.87 -16.43 -22.71
CA LYS A 249 -14.46 -17.71 -22.29
C LYS A 249 -13.93 -18.18 -20.94
N GLU A 250 -12.62 -18.07 -20.72
CA GLU A 250 -11.98 -18.43 -19.45
C GLU A 250 -12.38 -17.48 -18.33
N THR A 251 -12.49 -16.18 -18.61
CA THR A 251 -12.97 -15.18 -17.66
C THR A 251 -14.41 -15.47 -17.22
N VAL A 252 -15.33 -15.70 -18.16
CA VAL A 252 -16.73 -16.04 -17.84
C VAL A 252 -16.81 -17.32 -17.02
N LYS A 253 -16.07 -18.37 -17.43
CA LYS A 253 -16.00 -19.63 -16.69
C LYS A 253 -15.43 -19.44 -15.28
N ALA A 254 -14.41 -18.60 -15.13
CA ALA A 254 -13.79 -18.31 -13.83
C ALA A 254 -14.72 -17.55 -12.88
N CYS A 255 -15.52 -16.60 -13.38
CA CYS A 255 -16.54 -15.93 -12.57
C CYS A 255 -17.73 -16.85 -12.24
N GLY A 256 -18.07 -17.77 -13.14
CA GLY A 256 -19.23 -18.66 -13.02
C GLY A 256 -20.55 -17.92 -13.21
N GLU A 257 -21.64 -18.46 -12.67
CA GLU A 257 -22.96 -17.83 -12.73
C GLU A 257 -22.99 -16.48 -11.99
N THR A 258 -23.34 -15.41 -12.70
CA THR A 258 -23.40 -14.03 -12.20
C THR A 258 -24.79 -13.39 -12.36
N LYS A 259 -25.61 -13.86 -13.30
CA LYS A 259 -26.95 -13.32 -13.58
C LYS A 259 -27.88 -13.49 -12.40
N TYR A 260 -27.84 -14.67 -11.76
CA TYR A 260 -28.63 -14.94 -10.55
C TYR A 260 -28.34 -13.93 -9.43
N LEU A 261 -27.07 -13.60 -9.21
CA LEU A 261 -26.66 -12.63 -8.18
C LEU A 261 -27.15 -11.22 -8.53
N ALA A 262 -27.02 -10.80 -9.79
CA ALA A 262 -27.49 -9.51 -10.26
C ALA A 262 -29.01 -9.37 -10.08
N ILE A 263 -29.80 -10.38 -10.46
CA ILE A 263 -31.25 -10.41 -10.25
C ILE A 263 -31.59 -10.34 -8.75
N LYS A 264 -30.88 -11.11 -7.92
CA LYS A 264 -31.11 -11.12 -6.47
C LYS A 264 -30.90 -9.73 -5.86
N ARG A 265 -29.83 -9.03 -6.25
CA ARG A 265 -29.54 -7.66 -5.80
C ARG A 265 -30.51 -6.63 -6.37
N PHE A 266 -30.92 -6.79 -7.63
CA PHE A 266 -31.92 -5.95 -8.25
C PHE A 266 -33.28 -6.04 -7.53
N LYS A 267 -33.74 -7.25 -7.17
CA LYS A 267 -34.98 -7.41 -6.37
C LYS A 267 -34.91 -6.77 -4.99
N GLN A 268 -33.72 -6.67 -4.39
CA GLN A 268 -33.53 -5.92 -3.15
C GLN A 268 -33.65 -4.41 -3.38
N LEU A 269 -33.10 -3.92 -4.49
CA LEU A 269 -33.20 -2.54 -4.93
C LEU A 269 -34.67 -2.16 -5.24
N GLU A 270 -35.46 -3.04 -5.86
CA GLU A 270 -36.89 -2.83 -6.09
C GLU A 270 -37.68 -2.65 -4.79
N ARG A 271 -37.41 -3.45 -3.77
CA ARG A 271 -38.02 -3.27 -2.44
C ARG A 271 -37.71 -1.90 -1.82
N MET A 272 -36.53 -1.35 -2.12
CA MET A 272 -36.16 -0.01 -1.70
C MET A 272 -36.90 1.06 -2.51
N PHE A 273 -37.07 0.85 -3.82
CA PHE A 273 -37.84 1.74 -4.69
C PHE A 273 -39.32 1.83 -4.31
N ILE A 274 -39.92 0.73 -3.82
CA ILE A 274 -41.30 0.75 -3.30
C ILE A 274 -41.41 1.66 -2.07
N LYS A 275 -40.36 1.76 -1.26
CA LYS A 275 -40.34 2.62 -0.06
C LYS A 275 -39.94 4.07 -0.36
N HIS A 276 -39.23 4.31 -1.45
CA HIS A 276 -38.63 5.59 -1.82
C HIS A 276 -38.85 5.86 -3.32
N GLU A 277 -40.01 6.43 -3.65
CA GLU A 277 -40.43 6.67 -5.03
C GLU A 277 -39.62 7.78 -5.73
N ASP A 278 -39.15 8.76 -4.95
CA ASP A 278 -38.21 9.79 -5.38
C ASP A 278 -36.90 9.18 -5.89
N LEU A 279 -36.31 8.26 -5.12
CA LEU A 279 -35.10 7.55 -5.49
C LEU A 279 -35.31 6.71 -6.75
N ARG A 280 -36.46 6.05 -6.89
CA ARG A 280 -36.80 5.27 -8.09
C ARG A 280 -36.82 6.15 -9.34
N THR A 281 -37.46 7.30 -9.25
CA THR A 281 -37.60 8.24 -10.37
C THR A 281 -36.23 8.72 -10.84
N GLU A 282 -35.40 9.19 -9.92
CA GLU A 282 -34.02 9.61 -10.22
C GLU A 282 -33.18 8.47 -10.79
N TYR A 283 -33.31 7.27 -10.23
CA TYR A 283 -32.58 6.08 -10.74
C TYR A 283 -32.99 5.74 -12.17
N ARG A 284 -34.29 5.76 -12.47
CA ARG A 284 -34.84 5.51 -13.80
C ARG A 284 -34.34 6.54 -14.80
N ASN A 285 -34.31 7.82 -14.42
CA ASN A 285 -33.76 8.90 -15.25
C ASN A 285 -32.30 8.61 -15.64
N VAL A 286 -31.47 8.13 -14.71
CA VAL A 286 -30.08 7.74 -15.02
C VAL A 286 -30.04 6.59 -16.03
N ILE A 287 -30.82 5.52 -15.82
CA ILE A 287 -30.86 4.38 -16.75
C ILE A 287 -31.36 4.81 -18.15
N HIS A 288 -32.37 5.67 -18.22
CA HIS A 288 -32.90 6.22 -19.47
C HIS A 288 -31.88 7.13 -20.17
N GLU A 289 -31.09 7.90 -19.43
CA GLU A 289 -29.99 8.69 -19.98
C GLU A 289 -28.95 7.78 -20.67
N TYR A 290 -28.62 6.63 -20.07
CA TYR A 290 -27.74 5.65 -20.72
C TYR A 290 -28.31 5.12 -22.05
N LEU A 291 -29.62 4.87 -22.11
CA LEU A 291 -30.30 4.43 -23.34
C LEU A 291 -30.35 5.56 -24.39
N LYS A 292 -30.77 6.77 -24.00
CA LYS A 292 -30.90 7.94 -24.89
C LYS A 292 -29.56 8.32 -25.53
N MET A 293 -28.48 8.29 -24.74
CA MET A 293 -27.12 8.58 -25.24
C MET A 293 -26.49 7.41 -26.01
N SER A 294 -27.22 6.31 -26.23
CA SER A 294 -26.68 5.07 -26.82
C SER A 294 -25.43 4.56 -26.10
N HIS A 295 -25.35 4.75 -24.78
CA HIS A 295 -24.30 4.22 -23.90
C HIS A 295 -24.66 2.85 -23.32
N MET A 296 -25.92 2.44 -23.50
CA MET A 296 -26.46 1.14 -23.13
C MET A 296 -27.48 0.71 -24.19
N LYS A 297 -27.61 -0.60 -24.42
CA LYS A 297 -28.68 -1.17 -25.25
C LYS A 297 -29.22 -2.45 -24.65
N LYS A 298 -30.42 -2.85 -25.05
CA LYS A 298 -30.99 -4.15 -24.70
C LYS A 298 -30.13 -5.29 -25.26
N ALA A 299 -29.91 -6.34 -24.47
CA ALA A 299 -29.16 -7.52 -24.90
C ALA A 299 -30.02 -8.41 -25.81
N GLU A 300 -29.39 -9.06 -26.79
CA GLU A 300 -30.08 -9.97 -27.71
C GLU A 300 -30.27 -11.34 -27.07
N LYS A 301 -31.35 -12.04 -27.43
CA LYS A 301 -31.64 -13.39 -26.93
C LYS A 301 -30.64 -14.38 -27.57
N GLY A 302 -30.00 -15.21 -26.76
CA GLY A 302 -29.07 -16.26 -27.21
C GLY A 302 -27.58 -15.98 -26.98
N GLU A 303 -27.20 -14.79 -26.51
CA GLU A 303 -25.81 -14.44 -26.20
C GLU A 303 -25.47 -14.60 -24.70
N GLU A 304 -26.14 -15.50 -23.97
CA GLU A 304 -25.99 -15.58 -22.51
C GLU A 304 -24.76 -16.39 -22.05
N ASP A 305 -24.27 -17.30 -22.90
CA ASP A 305 -23.20 -18.24 -22.55
C ASP A 305 -21.81 -17.60 -22.35
N GLU A 306 -21.63 -16.35 -22.83
CA GLU A 306 -20.39 -15.57 -22.68
C GLU A 306 -20.64 -14.21 -21.99
N ALA A 307 -21.57 -14.17 -21.04
CA ALA A 307 -21.96 -12.94 -20.36
C ALA A 307 -21.53 -12.88 -18.88
N ILE A 308 -21.17 -11.68 -18.44
CA ILE A 308 -21.03 -11.34 -17.01
C ILE A 308 -22.04 -10.25 -16.67
N TYR A 309 -22.80 -10.49 -15.61
CA TYR A 309 -23.80 -9.56 -15.08
C TYR A 309 -23.27 -8.84 -13.85
N LEU A 310 -23.24 -7.51 -13.93
CA LEU A 310 -22.86 -6.60 -12.86
C LEU A 310 -24.10 -6.22 -12.06
N PRO A 311 -24.15 -6.51 -10.75
CA PRO A 311 -25.13 -5.89 -9.88
C PRO A 311 -24.94 -4.37 -9.86
N HIS A 312 -25.99 -3.62 -9.57
CA HIS A 312 -25.90 -2.16 -9.48
C HIS A 312 -26.71 -1.63 -8.29
N HIS A 313 -26.30 -0.47 -7.79
CA HIS A 313 -26.92 0.19 -6.65
C HIS A 313 -26.84 1.72 -6.77
N ALA A 314 -27.60 2.42 -5.93
CA ALA A 314 -27.63 3.87 -5.89
C ALA A 314 -26.62 4.41 -4.87
N VAL A 315 -25.87 5.44 -5.26
CA VAL A 315 -25.14 6.29 -4.33
C VAL A 315 -25.79 7.67 -4.36
N VAL A 316 -26.38 8.07 -3.23
CA VAL A 316 -27.09 9.34 -3.10
C VAL A 316 -26.19 10.38 -2.44
N ARG A 317 -25.84 11.43 -3.18
CA ARG A 317 -25.05 12.58 -2.72
C ARG A 317 -25.96 13.78 -2.55
N LYS A 318 -26.51 13.96 -1.34
CA LYS A 318 -27.43 15.06 -1.00
C LYS A 318 -26.75 16.45 -1.07
N ASP A 319 -25.43 16.46 -1.06
CA ASP A 319 -24.55 17.63 -1.14
C ASP A 319 -24.28 18.13 -2.57
N LYS A 320 -24.80 17.45 -3.60
CA LYS A 320 -24.66 17.85 -5.01
C LYS A 320 -25.98 18.34 -5.58
N ASP A 321 -25.96 19.51 -6.22
CA ASP A 321 -27.17 20.10 -6.81
C ASP A 321 -27.60 19.41 -8.11
N THR A 322 -26.64 19.03 -8.97
CA THR A 322 -26.92 18.54 -10.34
C THR A 322 -26.89 17.03 -10.53
N THR A 323 -26.37 16.24 -9.57
CA THR A 323 -26.33 14.77 -9.71
C THR A 323 -26.49 14.08 -8.35
N LYS A 324 -27.69 14.22 -7.77
CA LYS A 324 -28.04 13.68 -6.45
C LYS A 324 -27.96 12.17 -6.38
N VAL A 325 -28.27 11.46 -7.48
CA VAL A 325 -28.23 9.99 -7.54
C VAL A 325 -27.23 9.55 -8.61
N ARG A 326 -26.33 8.63 -8.25
CA ARG A 326 -25.41 7.96 -9.18
C ARG A 326 -25.65 6.47 -9.16
N VAL A 327 -25.72 5.85 -10.34
CA VAL A 327 -25.78 4.40 -10.50
C VAL A 327 -24.36 3.85 -10.54
N VAL A 328 -24.03 2.96 -9.61
CA VAL A 328 -22.73 2.28 -9.53
C VAL A 328 -22.90 0.82 -9.92
N PHE A 329 -22.09 0.36 -10.86
CA PHE A 329 -22.04 -1.03 -11.33
C PHE A 329 -20.91 -1.77 -10.61
N ASP A 330 -21.26 -2.82 -9.88
CA ASP A 330 -20.34 -3.55 -9.00
C ASP A 330 -19.63 -4.68 -9.75
N ALA A 331 -18.47 -4.36 -10.33
CA ALA A 331 -17.59 -5.34 -10.98
C ALA A 331 -16.69 -6.13 -10.00
N SER A 332 -16.77 -5.83 -8.69
CA SER A 332 -16.12 -6.60 -7.62
C SER A 332 -17.05 -7.66 -7.03
N ALA A 333 -18.32 -7.71 -7.45
CA ALA A 333 -19.25 -8.76 -7.07
C ALA A 333 -18.74 -10.12 -7.56
N LYS A 334 -18.43 -11.01 -6.61
CA LYS A 334 -17.96 -12.37 -6.91
C LYS A 334 -19.11 -13.23 -7.40
N GLY A 335 -18.90 -13.91 -8.53
CA GLY A 335 -19.86 -14.90 -9.02
C GLY A 335 -19.80 -16.20 -8.21
N SER A 336 -20.53 -17.22 -8.67
CA SER A 336 -20.63 -18.53 -7.99
C SER A 336 -19.28 -19.24 -7.76
N ASN A 337 -18.27 -18.93 -8.57
CA ASN A 337 -16.92 -19.52 -8.44
C ASN A 337 -15.95 -18.67 -7.59
N GLY A 338 -16.43 -17.59 -6.96
CA GLY A 338 -15.64 -16.79 -6.02
C GLY A 338 -14.70 -15.76 -6.64
N LEU A 339 -14.73 -15.59 -7.97
CA LEU A 339 -14.01 -14.54 -8.70
C LEU A 339 -14.98 -13.50 -9.26
N SER A 340 -14.54 -12.24 -9.28
CA SER A 340 -15.23 -11.11 -9.90
C SER A 340 -14.60 -10.73 -11.25
N LEU A 341 -15.26 -9.86 -12.02
CA LEU A 341 -14.68 -9.32 -13.24
C LEU A 341 -13.40 -8.53 -12.94
N ASN A 342 -13.38 -7.79 -11.82
CA ASN A 342 -12.20 -7.04 -11.38
C ASN A 342 -11.00 -7.96 -11.09
N ASP A 343 -11.22 -9.13 -10.49
CA ASP A 343 -10.13 -10.10 -10.23
C ASP A 343 -9.51 -10.64 -11.54
N ALA A 344 -10.32 -10.73 -12.60
CA ALA A 344 -9.95 -11.29 -13.90
C ALA A 344 -9.29 -10.28 -14.86
N MET A 345 -9.26 -8.99 -14.53
CA MET A 345 -8.60 -7.94 -15.33
C MET A 345 -7.18 -7.67 -14.84
N MET A 346 -6.33 -7.24 -15.77
CA MET A 346 -5.05 -6.59 -15.49
C MET A 346 -5.29 -5.14 -15.11
N ILE A 347 -4.49 -4.61 -14.19
CA ILE A 347 -4.53 -3.19 -13.81
C ILE A 347 -3.38 -2.48 -14.55
N GLY A 348 -3.72 -1.46 -15.33
CA GLY A 348 -2.72 -0.65 -16.02
C GLY A 348 -2.01 0.32 -15.06
N PRO A 349 -0.86 0.88 -15.46
CA PRO A 349 -0.09 1.79 -14.62
C PRO A 349 -0.85 3.08 -14.35
N THR A 350 -0.57 3.73 -13.22
CA THR A 350 -1.09 5.07 -12.94
C THR A 350 -0.39 6.09 -13.85
N LEU A 351 -1.12 6.56 -14.87
CA LEU A 351 -0.60 7.55 -15.83
C LEU A 351 -0.74 9.01 -15.36
N GLN A 352 -1.58 9.23 -14.35
CA GLN A 352 -1.91 10.56 -13.86
C GLN A 352 -0.78 11.10 -12.98
N PRO A 353 -0.52 12.41 -13.04
CA PRO A 353 0.31 13.07 -12.04
C PRO A 353 -0.26 12.89 -10.64
N ASP A 354 0.63 12.90 -9.64
CA ASP A 354 0.20 12.98 -8.25
C ASP A 354 -0.64 14.23 -7.98
N LEU A 355 -1.61 14.15 -7.06
CA LEU A 355 -2.50 15.26 -6.74
C LEU A 355 -1.74 16.51 -6.27
N ARG A 356 -0.71 16.33 -5.42
CA ARG A 356 0.13 17.44 -4.97
C ARG A 356 0.88 18.04 -6.14
N ALA A 357 1.41 17.20 -7.03
CA ALA A 357 2.10 17.65 -8.23
C ALA A 357 1.22 18.50 -9.15
N LEU A 358 -0.05 18.11 -9.34
CA LEU A 358 -1.00 18.85 -10.13
C LEU A 358 -1.33 20.21 -9.51
N ILE A 359 -1.71 20.23 -8.23
CA ILE A 359 -2.10 21.47 -7.55
C ILE A 359 -0.90 22.41 -7.37
N THR A 360 0.32 21.92 -7.10
CA THR A 360 1.52 22.78 -7.03
C THR A 360 1.76 23.53 -8.33
N ARG A 361 1.69 22.84 -9.48
CA ARG A 361 1.81 23.49 -10.80
C ARG A 361 0.65 24.45 -11.05
N TRP A 362 -0.57 24.06 -10.70
CA TRP A 362 -1.71 24.97 -10.79
C TRP A 362 -1.52 26.24 -9.95
N ARG A 363 -0.90 26.13 -8.76
CA ARG A 363 -0.55 27.24 -7.87
C ARG A 363 0.56 28.15 -8.41
N SER A 364 1.40 27.71 -9.34
CA SER A 364 2.47 28.56 -9.91
C SER A 364 1.95 29.57 -10.93
N HIS A 365 0.78 29.32 -11.54
CA HIS A 365 0.19 30.22 -12.53
C HIS A 365 -0.49 31.43 -11.89
N LYS A 366 -0.29 32.63 -12.44
CA LYS A 366 -0.98 33.85 -12.02
C LYS A 366 -2.47 33.83 -12.38
N ILE A 367 -2.78 33.48 -13.63
CA ILE A 367 -4.14 33.27 -14.14
C ILE A 367 -4.38 31.77 -14.21
N CYS A 368 -5.41 31.28 -13.53
CA CYS A 368 -5.67 29.86 -13.43
C CYS A 368 -7.04 29.52 -14.01
N VAL A 369 -7.18 28.28 -14.48
CA VAL A 369 -8.45 27.76 -14.99
C VAL A 369 -8.63 26.32 -14.56
N VAL A 370 -9.86 25.99 -14.21
CA VAL A 370 -10.30 24.62 -13.96
C VAL A 370 -11.50 24.30 -14.85
N GLY A 371 -11.67 23.04 -15.22
CA GLY A 371 -12.81 22.58 -16.01
C GLY A 371 -12.97 21.06 -15.91
N ASP A 372 -14.12 20.55 -16.31
CA ASP A 372 -14.44 19.12 -16.19
C ASP A 372 -14.75 18.51 -17.56
N ILE A 373 -14.36 17.25 -17.77
CA ILE A 373 -14.79 16.45 -18.93
C ILE A 373 -16.16 15.84 -18.65
N ILE A 374 -17.12 16.10 -19.53
CA ILE A 374 -18.47 15.53 -19.43
C ILE A 374 -18.41 14.01 -19.57
N LYS A 375 -18.76 13.32 -18.48
CA LYS A 375 -18.99 11.87 -18.48
C LYS A 375 -17.78 11.10 -19.06
N MET A 376 -16.56 11.51 -18.70
CA MET A 376 -15.29 11.04 -19.31
C MET A 376 -15.24 9.56 -19.67
N TYR A 377 -15.49 8.65 -18.71
CA TYR A 377 -15.49 7.20 -18.96
C TYR A 377 -16.47 6.78 -20.05
N ARG A 378 -17.65 7.40 -20.08
CA ARG A 378 -18.71 7.11 -21.05
C ARG A 378 -18.37 7.63 -22.44
N GLN A 379 -17.30 8.40 -22.62
CA GLN A 379 -16.81 8.81 -23.95
C GLN A 379 -15.92 7.74 -24.60
N VAL A 380 -15.38 6.78 -23.84
CA VAL A 380 -14.63 5.64 -24.39
C VAL A 380 -15.57 4.46 -24.65
N ARG A 381 -15.66 4.01 -25.89
CA ARG A 381 -16.51 2.90 -26.34
C ARG A 381 -15.85 1.56 -26.02
N MET A 382 -16.66 0.54 -25.78
CA MET A 382 -16.22 -0.84 -25.61
C MET A 382 -16.47 -1.64 -26.89
N THR A 383 -15.56 -2.53 -27.27
CA THR A 383 -15.80 -3.42 -28.42
C THR A 383 -17.00 -4.34 -28.18
N SER A 384 -17.72 -4.66 -29.27
CA SER A 384 -18.91 -5.52 -29.23
C SER A 384 -18.69 -6.83 -28.48
N LYS A 385 -17.53 -7.47 -28.68
CA LYS A 385 -17.10 -8.70 -28.00
C LYS A 385 -17.03 -8.55 -26.47
N HIS A 386 -16.58 -7.39 -25.97
CA HIS A 386 -16.39 -7.17 -24.53
C HIS A 386 -17.62 -6.54 -23.84
N THR A 387 -18.59 -6.00 -24.59
CA THR A 387 -19.85 -5.48 -24.00
C THR A 387 -20.64 -6.53 -23.24
N ASN A 388 -20.51 -7.82 -23.59
CA ASN A 388 -21.15 -8.93 -22.87
C ASN A 388 -20.58 -9.16 -21.46
N LEU A 389 -19.38 -8.66 -21.17
CA LEU A 389 -18.79 -8.75 -19.86
C LEU A 389 -19.29 -7.66 -18.89
N GLN A 390 -20.12 -6.73 -19.39
CA GLN A 390 -20.65 -5.59 -18.63
C GLN A 390 -22.17 -5.53 -18.79
N ARG A 391 -22.87 -6.65 -18.55
CA ARG A 391 -24.33 -6.68 -18.59
C ARG A 391 -24.93 -6.26 -17.26
N ILE A 392 -26.15 -5.74 -17.31
CA ILE A 392 -26.98 -5.48 -16.14
C ILE A 392 -28.38 -6.06 -16.36
N VAL A 393 -29.14 -6.15 -15.28
CA VAL A 393 -30.56 -6.47 -15.34
C VAL A 393 -31.37 -5.25 -14.92
N TRP A 394 -32.38 -4.88 -15.69
CA TRP A 394 -33.24 -3.75 -15.36
C TRP A 394 -34.68 -4.04 -15.73
N GLN A 395 -35.59 -3.46 -14.96
CA GLN A 395 -37.02 -3.54 -15.17
C GLN A 395 -37.57 -2.11 -15.13
N ASP A 396 -38.09 -1.64 -16.25
CA ASP A 396 -38.58 -0.26 -16.36
C ASP A 396 -39.96 -0.08 -15.71
N ASP A 397 -40.87 -1.03 -15.96
CA ASP A 397 -42.18 -1.10 -15.33
C ASP A 397 -42.19 -2.15 -14.21
N ILE A 398 -42.67 -1.82 -13.02
CA ILE A 398 -42.72 -2.69 -11.82
C ILE A 398 -43.56 -3.96 -12.02
N TYR A 399 -44.45 -3.97 -13.02
CA TYR A 399 -45.21 -5.16 -13.41
C TYR A 399 -44.65 -5.85 -14.67
N GLY A 400 -43.62 -5.27 -15.28
CA GLY A 400 -42.93 -5.81 -16.44
C GLY A 400 -41.98 -6.97 -16.12
N ASN A 401 -41.27 -7.44 -17.14
CA ASN A 401 -40.24 -8.45 -16.98
C ASN A 401 -38.87 -7.81 -16.74
N ILE A 402 -38.03 -8.49 -15.96
CA ILE A 402 -36.61 -8.13 -15.82
C ILE A 402 -35.91 -8.44 -17.14
N GLU A 403 -35.32 -7.41 -17.76
CA GLU A 403 -34.62 -7.51 -19.03
C GLU A 403 -33.11 -7.35 -18.86
N SER A 404 -32.33 -7.90 -19.80
CA SER A 404 -30.87 -7.77 -19.81
C SER A 404 -30.44 -6.62 -20.71
N TYR A 405 -29.48 -5.82 -20.25
CA TYR A 405 -28.90 -4.72 -21.01
C TYR A 405 -27.37 -4.84 -21.04
N LYS A 406 -26.74 -4.33 -22.11
CA LYS A 406 -25.28 -4.25 -22.25
C LYS A 406 -24.83 -2.81 -22.13
N LEU A 407 -23.82 -2.56 -21.30
CA LEU A 407 -23.11 -1.28 -21.28
C LEU A 407 -22.13 -1.24 -22.46
N LEU A 408 -22.15 -0.14 -23.22
CA LEU A 408 -21.41 0.01 -24.49
C LEU A 408 -20.14 0.85 -24.38
N THR A 409 -19.84 1.34 -23.18
CA THR A 409 -18.73 2.24 -22.90
C THR A 409 -17.94 1.70 -21.71
N VAL A 410 -16.76 2.29 -21.45
CA VAL A 410 -15.99 1.96 -20.26
C VAL A 410 -16.83 2.27 -19.01
N THR A 411 -17.08 1.23 -18.20
CA THR A 411 -17.96 1.34 -17.03
C THR A 411 -17.15 1.67 -15.78
N PHE A 412 -17.53 2.77 -15.12
CA PHE A 412 -17.02 3.11 -13.80
C PHE A 412 -17.32 2.00 -12.79
N GLY A 413 -16.32 1.60 -11.99
CA GLY A 413 -16.37 0.47 -11.07
C GLY A 413 -15.57 -0.75 -11.55
N THR A 414 -15.17 -0.78 -12.83
CA THR A 414 -14.21 -1.77 -13.36
C THR A 414 -12.77 -1.36 -13.02
N ALA A 415 -11.92 -2.32 -12.66
CA ALA A 415 -10.53 -2.06 -12.24
C ALA A 415 -9.69 -1.35 -13.31
N ALA A 416 -9.97 -1.64 -14.59
CA ALA A 416 -9.26 -1.05 -15.72
C ALA A 416 -9.80 0.32 -16.16
N ALA A 417 -11.00 0.75 -15.71
CA ALA A 417 -11.64 1.97 -16.20
C ALA A 417 -10.78 3.24 -16.07
N PRO A 418 -10.13 3.52 -14.91
CA PRO A 418 -9.24 4.67 -14.75
C PRO A 418 -8.15 4.72 -15.83
N TYR A 419 -7.45 3.61 -16.00
CA TYR A 419 -6.36 3.50 -16.96
C TYR A 419 -6.86 3.66 -18.39
N LEU A 420 -7.92 2.93 -18.80
CA LEU A 420 -8.47 3.00 -20.15
C LEU A 420 -8.93 4.42 -20.53
N ALA A 421 -9.58 5.13 -19.61
CA ALA A 421 -10.06 6.49 -19.86
C ALA A 421 -8.91 7.49 -20.00
N VAL A 422 -7.96 7.50 -19.05
CA VAL A 422 -6.81 8.42 -19.07
C VAL A 422 -5.88 8.12 -20.24
N ARG A 423 -5.59 6.83 -20.50
CA ARG A 423 -4.74 6.43 -21.62
C ARG A 423 -5.32 6.84 -22.96
N SER A 424 -6.65 6.83 -23.12
CA SER A 424 -7.33 7.31 -24.33
C SER A 424 -7.21 8.81 -24.53
N ILE A 425 -7.26 9.58 -23.45
CA ILE A 425 -7.01 11.03 -23.51
C ILE A 425 -5.53 11.31 -23.83
N HIS A 426 -4.60 10.56 -23.24
CA HIS A 426 -3.18 10.67 -23.58
C HIS A 426 -2.90 10.27 -25.03
N GLN A 427 -3.54 9.20 -25.52
CA GLN A 427 -3.44 8.77 -26.92
C GLN A 427 -3.95 9.88 -27.86
N LEU A 428 -5.03 10.57 -27.49
CA LEU A 428 -5.53 11.70 -28.27
C LEU A 428 -4.51 12.84 -28.36
N ALA A 429 -3.81 13.12 -27.25
CA ALA A 429 -2.73 14.10 -27.22
C ALA A 429 -1.47 13.65 -27.95
N ASP A 430 -1.27 12.34 -28.15
CA ASP A 430 -0.24 11.81 -29.05
C ASP A 430 -0.67 11.98 -30.52
N ASP A 431 -1.89 11.57 -30.85
CA ASP A 431 -2.44 11.56 -32.21
C ASP A 431 -2.60 12.97 -32.81
N GLU A 432 -3.02 13.95 -32.01
CA GLU A 432 -3.32 15.31 -32.45
C GLU A 432 -2.22 16.32 -32.00
N GLY A 433 -1.12 15.81 -31.45
CA GLY A 433 -0.01 16.57 -30.85
C GLY A 433 0.57 17.66 -31.74
N ASP A 434 0.81 17.34 -33.01
CA ASP A 434 1.41 18.28 -33.97
C ASP A 434 0.48 19.48 -34.28
N ARG A 435 -0.83 19.29 -34.18
CA ARG A 435 -1.83 20.34 -34.47
C ARG A 435 -2.14 21.21 -33.26
N TYR A 436 -2.07 20.62 -32.06
CA TYR A 436 -2.42 21.27 -30.80
C TYR A 436 -1.31 21.05 -29.75
N PRO A 437 -0.10 21.60 -29.96
CA PRO A 437 1.06 21.27 -29.15
C PRO A 437 0.91 21.73 -27.69
N ARG A 438 0.34 22.92 -27.45
CA ARG A 438 0.11 23.43 -26.09
C ARG A 438 -1.01 22.65 -25.41
N GLY A 439 -2.09 22.42 -26.13
CA GLY A 439 -3.21 21.61 -25.65
C GLY A 439 -2.78 20.20 -25.26
N SER A 440 -1.92 19.56 -26.06
CA SER A 440 -1.43 18.20 -25.81
C SER A 440 -0.53 18.11 -24.58
N ALA A 441 0.34 19.09 -24.38
CA ALA A 441 1.17 19.18 -23.18
C ALA A 441 0.32 19.33 -21.91
N VAL A 442 -0.72 20.17 -21.97
CA VAL A 442 -1.68 20.36 -20.87
C VAL A 442 -2.49 19.09 -20.63
N VAL A 443 -2.99 18.43 -21.68
CA VAL A 443 -3.79 17.21 -21.55
C VAL A 443 -3.02 16.08 -20.84
N LYS A 444 -1.73 15.93 -21.13
CA LYS A 444 -0.89 14.88 -20.52
C LYS A 444 -0.49 15.17 -19.07
N ASN A 445 -0.46 16.44 -18.68
CA ASN A 445 0.15 16.85 -17.41
C ASN A 445 -0.82 17.53 -16.45
N SER A 446 -1.96 18.04 -16.90
CA SER A 446 -2.82 18.93 -16.11
C SER A 446 -4.21 18.38 -15.81
N PHE A 447 -4.47 17.11 -16.14
CA PHE A 447 -5.69 16.42 -15.74
C PHE A 447 -5.47 15.53 -14.52
N TYR A 448 -6.43 15.58 -13.59
CA TYR A 448 -6.67 14.52 -12.63
C TYR A 448 -8.04 13.90 -12.96
N MET A 449 -8.01 12.73 -13.59
CA MET A 449 -9.18 12.09 -14.20
C MET A 449 -9.90 13.05 -15.16
N ASP A 450 -11.13 13.42 -14.84
CA ASP A 450 -11.99 14.31 -15.61
C ASP A 450 -11.76 15.79 -15.29
N GLU A 451 -11.06 16.13 -14.21
CA GLU A 451 -10.83 17.53 -13.79
C GLU A 451 -9.51 18.08 -14.37
N LEU A 452 -9.61 19.14 -15.16
CA LEU A 452 -8.49 19.95 -15.66
C LEU A 452 -8.10 21.00 -14.61
N MET A 453 -6.81 21.14 -14.35
CA MET A 453 -6.25 22.25 -13.58
C MET A 453 -5.00 22.79 -14.27
N THR A 454 -5.12 23.97 -14.89
CA THR A 454 -4.01 24.60 -15.61
C THR A 454 -4.06 26.12 -15.47
N GLY A 455 -3.15 26.83 -16.12
CA GLY A 455 -3.07 28.27 -16.07
C GLY A 455 -1.90 28.81 -16.87
N HIS A 456 -1.78 30.13 -16.85
CA HIS A 456 -0.66 30.85 -17.42
C HIS A 456 -0.48 32.20 -16.71
N GLU A 457 0.62 32.89 -16.95
CA GLU A 457 0.80 34.27 -16.46
C GLU A 457 0.23 35.34 -17.40
N ASP A 458 0.24 35.03 -18.69
CA ASP A 458 -0.32 35.86 -19.77
C ASP A 458 -1.72 35.40 -20.17
N LEU A 459 -2.61 36.38 -20.37
CA LEU A 459 -4.02 36.13 -20.66
C LEU A 459 -4.26 35.63 -22.10
N SER A 460 -3.48 36.10 -23.08
CA SER A 460 -3.60 35.64 -24.48
C SER A 460 -3.20 34.18 -24.60
N GLU A 461 -2.11 33.81 -23.94
CA GLU A 461 -1.58 32.45 -23.93
C GLU A 461 -2.57 31.46 -23.28
N ILE A 462 -3.20 31.79 -22.15
CA ILE A 462 -4.19 30.90 -21.53
C ILE A 462 -5.48 30.77 -22.37
N LYS A 463 -5.90 31.84 -23.07
CA LYS A 463 -7.03 31.76 -24.02
C LYS A 463 -6.72 30.74 -25.13
N GLN A 464 -5.52 30.81 -25.72
CA GLN A 464 -5.08 29.84 -26.73
C GLN A 464 -4.97 28.41 -26.17
N ILE A 465 -4.45 28.23 -24.95
CA ILE A 465 -4.39 26.91 -24.31
C ILE A 465 -5.79 26.32 -24.16
N CYS A 466 -6.77 27.09 -23.67
CA CYS A 466 -8.15 26.64 -23.52
C CYS A 466 -8.75 26.22 -24.88
N ASP A 467 -8.52 26.99 -25.93
CA ASP A 467 -8.99 26.68 -27.28
C ASP A 467 -8.35 25.40 -27.84
N GLU A 468 -7.04 25.25 -27.70
CA GLU A 468 -6.33 24.05 -28.14
C GLU A 468 -6.80 22.81 -27.39
N VAL A 469 -6.94 22.88 -26.05
CA VAL A 469 -7.47 21.76 -25.24
C VAL A 469 -8.88 21.40 -25.66
N LYS A 470 -9.77 22.39 -25.83
CA LYS A 470 -11.16 22.17 -26.26
C LYS A 470 -11.20 21.48 -27.61
N ASN A 471 -10.45 21.99 -28.59
CA ASN A 471 -10.45 21.47 -29.96
C ASN A 471 -9.82 20.08 -30.05
N LEU A 472 -8.73 19.83 -29.31
CA LEU A 472 -8.10 18.52 -29.19
C LEU A 472 -9.09 17.51 -28.62
N LEU A 473 -9.69 17.79 -27.46
CA LEU A 473 -10.62 16.87 -26.80
C LEU A 473 -11.85 16.58 -27.66
N LYS A 474 -12.35 17.57 -28.41
CA LYS A 474 -13.47 17.43 -29.35
C LYS A 474 -13.16 16.38 -30.43
N LYS A 475 -11.91 16.23 -30.87
CA LYS A 475 -11.52 15.16 -31.82
C LYS A 475 -11.77 13.76 -31.26
N GLY A 476 -11.60 13.56 -29.96
CA GLY A 476 -11.85 12.28 -29.28
C GLY A 476 -13.30 12.08 -28.82
N GLY A 477 -14.20 13.03 -29.09
CA GLY A 477 -15.56 13.05 -28.54
C GLY A 477 -15.62 13.41 -27.05
N PHE A 478 -14.54 13.97 -26.49
CA PHE A 478 -14.54 14.50 -25.13
C PHE A 478 -14.95 15.97 -25.15
N GLN A 479 -15.92 16.33 -24.31
CA GLN A 479 -16.42 17.70 -24.21
C GLN A 479 -16.13 18.27 -22.82
N MET A 480 -15.65 19.51 -22.77
CA MET A 480 -15.39 20.26 -21.54
C MET A 480 -16.65 20.99 -21.05
N GLN A 481 -16.79 21.13 -19.74
CA GLN A 481 -17.83 21.90 -19.04
C GLN A 481 -17.24 22.54 -17.77
N LYS A 482 -18.04 23.33 -17.04
CA LYS A 482 -17.72 23.76 -15.65
C LYS A 482 -16.45 24.59 -15.53
N TRP A 483 -16.14 25.35 -16.57
CA TRP A 483 -15.02 26.29 -16.55
C TRP A 483 -15.13 27.26 -15.38
N SER A 484 -14.06 27.40 -14.61
CA SER A 484 -13.92 28.37 -13.52
C SER A 484 -12.51 28.94 -13.52
N SER A 485 -12.35 30.22 -13.19
CA SER A 485 -11.06 30.94 -13.22
C SER A 485 -11.05 32.05 -12.18
N ASN A 486 -9.85 32.47 -11.76
CA ASN A 486 -9.65 33.72 -11.00
C ASN A 486 -9.71 34.98 -11.89
N SER A 487 -9.76 34.85 -13.22
CA SER A 487 -9.87 35.97 -14.16
C SER A 487 -11.28 36.06 -14.74
N ASP A 488 -12.01 37.13 -14.42
CA ASP A 488 -13.32 37.41 -15.02
C ASP A 488 -13.23 37.64 -16.54
N GLU A 489 -12.09 38.16 -17.03
CA GLU A 489 -11.89 38.34 -18.47
C GLU A 489 -11.76 37.01 -19.22
N LEU A 490 -11.05 36.03 -18.62
CA LEU A 490 -10.97 34.68 -19.18
C LEU A 490 -12.35 34.00 -19.17
N LEU A 491 -13.14 34.19 -18.11
CA LEU A 491 -14.49 33.63 -18.04
C LEU A 491 -15.42 34.18 -19.13
N ARG A 492 -15.35 35.48 -19.44
CA ARG A 492 -16.12 36.09 -20.54
C ARG A 492 -15.71 35.51 -21.90
N PHE A 493 -14.41 35.35 -22.13
CA PHE A 493 -13.92 34.70 -23.34
C PHE A 493 -14.49 33.28 -23.52
N LEU A 494 -14.52 32.49 -22.44
CA LEU A 494 -15.10 31.14 -22.44
C LEU A 494 -16.65 31.14 -22.54
N GLN A 495 -17.32 32.27 -22.32
CA GLN A 495 -18.77 32.44 -22.51
C GLN A 495 -19.16 32.76 -23.95
N ASP A 496 -18.38 33.63 -24.62
CA ASP A 496 -18.71 34.18 -25.93
C ASP A 496 -18.44 33.22 -27.12
N ASP A 497 -17.84 32.07 -26.83
CA ASP A 497 -17.51 31.05 -27.82
C ASP A 497 -18.78 30.33 -28.33
N LYS A 498 -19.22 30.68 -29.55
CA LYS A 498 -20.49 30.26 -30.16
C LYS A 498 -20.67 28.75 -30.34
N ASP A 499 -19.58 27.98 -30.38
CA ASP A 499 -19.61 26.50 -30.43
C ASP A 499 -20.21 25.86 -29.15
N ILE A 500 -20.46 26.67 -28.12
CA ILE A 500 -20.95 26.27 -26.78
C ILE A 500 -22.48 26.35 -26.65
N SER A 501 -23.15 27.15 -27.50
CA SER A 501 -24.58 27.48 -27.35
C SER A 501 -25.55 26.43 -27.93
N GLU A 502 -25.10 25.53 -28.81
CA GLU A 502 -26.02 24.69 -29.61
C GLU A 502 -26.15 23.22 -29.15
N THR A 503 -25.28 22.73 -28.25
CA THR A 503 -25.41 21.38 -27.67
C THR A 503 -26.39 21.34 -26.49
N MET A 504 -27.45 20.54 -26.58
CA MET A 504 -28.55 20.37 -25.59
C MET A 504 -28.16 19.78 -24.20
N ASP A 505 -26.99 20.12 -23.66
CA ASP A 505 -26.63 20.03 -22.24
C ASP A 505 -25.78 21.28 -21.99
N SER A 506 -26.40 22.36 -21.48
CA SER A 506 -25.78 23.69 -21.34
C SER A 506 -24.44 23.59 -20.60
N ILE A 507 -23.35 24.12 -21.20
CA ILE A 507 -22.07 24.30 -20.51
C ILE A 507 -22.31 25.19 -19.29
N GLU A 508 -22.27 24.57 -18.12
CA GLU A 508 -22.43 25.27 -16.84
C GLU A 508 -21.13 26.04 -16.56
N ILE A 509 -21.18 27.35 -16.35
CA ILE A 509 -20.06 28.12 -15.82
C ILE A 509 -20.39 28.45 -14.38
N LYS A 510 -19.53 28.03 -13.45
CA LYS A 510 -19.77 28.30 -12.03
C LYS A 510 -19.43 29.75 -11.73
N LEU A 511 -20.47 30.56 -11.58
CA LEU A 511 -20.38 31.92 -11.05
C LEU A 511 -20.31 31.94 -9.52
N ASP A 512 -20.29 30.79 -8.85
CA ASP A 512 -20.05 30.74 -7.41
C ASP A 512 -18.67 31.27 -7.09
N THR A 513 -18.58 32.23 -6.17
CA THR A 513 -17.30 32.78 -5.73
C THR A 513 -16.42 31.69 -5.07
N VAL A 514 -17.03 30.69 -4.45
CA VAL A 514 -16.35 29.62 -3.72
C VAL A 514 -16.72 28.26 -4.33
N ILE A 515 -15.71 27.50 -4.77
CA ILE A 515 -15.90 26.19 -5.40
C ILE A 515 -15.06 25.10 -4.70
N LYS A 516 -15.51 23.85 -4.76
CA LYS A 516 -14.72 22.69 -4.33
C LYS A 516 -13.95 22.10 -5.51
N ILE A 517 -12.64 21.94 -5.37
CA ILE A 517 -11.71 21.41 -6.38
C ILE A 517 -10.81 20.35 -5.74
N LEU A 518 -10.84 19.11 -6.27
CA LEU A 518 -10.05 17.98 -5.74
C LEU A 518 -10.05 17.84 -4.19
N GLY A 519 -11.18 18.14 -3.55
CA GLY A 519 -11.34 18.06 -2.10
C GLY A 519 -10.98 19.33 -1.31
N LEU A 520 -10.40 20.34 -1.94
CA LEU A 520 -10.12 21.67 -1.36
C LEU A 520 -11.25 22.66 -1.69
N THR A 521 -11.43 23.67 -0.86
CA THR A 521 -12.36 24.78 -1.11
C THR A 521 -11.56 26.00 -1.57
N TRP A 522 -11.91 26.60 -2.71
CA TRP A 522 -11.20 27.73 -3.31
C TRP A 522 -12.16 28.89 -3.62
N ASP A 523 -11.82 30.08 -3.11
CA ASP A 523 -12.44 31.35 -3.43
C ASP A 523 -11.75 31.95 -4.66
N ARG A 524 -12.41 31.90 -5.81
CA ARG A 524 -11.83 32.33 -7.09
C ARG A 524 -11.65 33.84 -7.19
N LYS A 525 -12.47 34.64 -6.51
CA LYS A 525 -12.39 36.11 -6.59
C LYS A 525 -11.22 36.65 -5.78
N ARG A 526 -11.02 36.09 -4.58
CA ARG A 526 -9.88 36.43 -3.73
C ARG A 526 -8.61 35.66 -4.08
N ASP A 527 -8.77 34.58 -4.84
CA ASP A 527 -7.74 33.61 -5.19
C ASP A 527 -7.09 32.92 -3.96
N MET A 528 -7.95 32.52 -3.02
CA MET A 528 -7.56 31.95 -1.73
C MET A 528 -8.23 30.59 -1.51
N PHE A 529 -7.48 29.61 -1.03
CA PHE A 529 -8.06 28.41 -0.44
C PHE A 529 -8.67 28.73 0.92
N LYS A 530 -9.78 28.05 1.23
CA LYS A 530 -10.46 28.14 2.52
C LYS A 530 -10.48 26.77 3.19
N VAL A 531 -10.17 26.76 4.48
CA VAL A 531 -10.27 25.54 5.29
C VAL A 531 -11.74 25.26 5.57
N THR A 532 -12.14 24.00 5.42
CA THR A 532 -13.53 23.57 5.69
C THR A 532 -13.53 22.43 6.69
N VAL A 533 -14.22 22.61 7.82
CA VAL A 533 -14.30 21.61 8.89
C VAL A 533 -15.74 21.15 9.05
N ASN A 534 -16.10 20.09 8.31
CA ASN A 534 -17.44 19.51 8.31
C ASN A 534 -17.46 18.17 9.05
N LEU A 535 -17.58 18.22 10.39
CA LEU A 535 -17.63 17.02 11.23
C LEU A 535 -19.09 16.69 11.62
N PRO A 536 -19.54 15.44 11.45
CA PRO A 536 -20.91 15.05 11.80
C PRO A 536 -21.10 15.05 13.32
N LYS A 537 -22.30 15.37 13.81
CA LYS A 537 -22.61 15.36 15.26
C LYS A 537 -22.08 14.09 15.94
N THR A 538 -21.37 14.27 17.05
CA THR A 538 -20.79 13.17 17.82
C THR A 538 -21.90 12.25 18.33
N ARG A 539 -21.70 10.94 18.17
CA ARG A 539 -22.59 9.89 18.70
C ARG A 539 -21.94 9.27 19.92
N LYS A 540 -22.73 8.92 20.93
CA LYS A 540 -22.28 8.16 22.11
C LYS A 540 -22.64 6.67 21.96
N PRO A 541 -21.81 5.74 22.44
CA PRO A 541 -20.48 5.96 23.02
C PRO A 541 -19.47 6.46 21.96
N VAL A 542 -18.48 7.25 22.40
CA VAL A 542 -17.38 7.66 21.52
C VAL A 542 -16.42 6.48 21.41
N THR A 543 -16.15 6.04 20.18
CA THR A 543 -15.32 4.85 19.90
C THR A 543 -14.09 5.22 19.10
N LYS A 544 -13.08 4.34 19.10
CA LYS A 544 -11.89 4.44 18.25
C LYS A 544 -12.26 4.64 16.78
N ARG A 545 -13.23 3.87 16.27
CA ARG A 545 -13.73 3.98 14.88
C ARG A 545 -14.26 5.38 14.57
N LEU A 546 -15.00 5.99 15.50
CA LEU A 546 -15.59 7.31 15.30
C LEU A 546 -14.50 8.40 15.22
N ILE A 547 -13.51 8.37 16.12
CA ILE A 547 -12.38 9.30 16.10
C ILE A 547 -11.60 9.18 14.79
N LEU A 548 -11.22 7.96 14.40
CA LEU A 548 -10.47 7.74 13.16
C LEU A 548 -11.25 8.19 11.92
N SER A 549 -12.58 7.99 11.91
CA SER A 549 -13.44 8.49 10.84
C SER A 549 -13.47 10.02 10.77
N ASP A 550 -13.39 10.72 11.90
CA ASP A 550 -13.34 12.19 11.93
C ASP A 550 -11.96 12.71 11.51
N VAL A 551 -10.87 12.12 12.00
CA VAL A 551 -9.50 12.49 11.59
C VAL A 551 -9.31 12.28 10.08
N ALA A 552 -9.83 11.19 9.51
CA ALA A 552 -9.76 10.93 8.07
C ALA A 552 -10.52 11.96 7.21
N ARG A 553 -11.46 12.72 7.80
CA ARG A 553 -12.16 13.83 7.11
C ARG A 553 -11.34 15.13 7.07
N LEU A 554 -10.27 15.23 7.86
CA LEU A 554 -9.35 16.38 7.85
C LEU A 554 -8.42 16.27 6.64
N PHE A 555 -8.97 16.56 5.46
CA PHE A 555 -8.27 16.47 4.19
C PHE A 555 -7.30 17.65 4.02
N ASP A 556 -6.00 17.36 4.15
CA ASP A 556 -4.91 18.33 4.00
C ASP A 556 -3.79 17.75 3.12
N PRO A 557 -3.95 17.76 1.79
CA PRO A 557 -2.98 17.13 0.88
C PRO A 557 -1.62 17.84 0.86
N PHE A 558 -1.54 19.09 1.31
CA PHE A 558 -0.32 19.90 1.32
C PHE A 558 0.35 19.97 2.68
N GLY A 559 -0.32 19.57 3.77
CA GLY A 559 0.21 19.75 5.11
C GLY A 559 0.11 21.19 5.60
N TRP A 560 -0.81 22.01 5.07
CA TRP A 560 -0.97 23.38 5.55
C TRP A 560 -1.42 23.45 7.00
N LEU A 561 -2.18 22.45 7.45
CA LEU A 561 -2.72 22.29 8.80
C LEU A 561 -1.95 21.25 9.62
N SER A 562 -0.76 20.88 9.18
CA SER A 562 0.09 19.87 9.84
C SER A 562 0.26 20.06 11.35
N PRO A 563 0.50 21.28 11.90
CA PRO A 563 0.62 21.51 13.35
C PRO A 563 -0.63 21.10 14.12
N VAL A 564 -1.81 21.23 13.53
CA VAL A 564 -3.06 20.83 14.18
C VAL A 564 -3.34 19.34 13.94
N ILE A 565 -3.16 18.88 12.71
CA ILE A 565 -3.44 17.48 12.33
C ILE A 565 -2.51 16.49 13.02
N ILE A 566 -1.24 16.85 13.30
CA ILE A 566 -0.33 15.94 14.01
C ILE A 566 -0.84 15.61 15.41
N THR A 567 -1.51 16.54 16.09
CA THR A 567 -2.15 16.30 17.41
C THR A 567 -3.20 15.19 17.32
N ALA A 568 -4.04 15.21 16.28
CA ALA A 568 -4.96 14.11 16.00
C ALA A 568 -4.25 12.78 15.69
N LYS A 569 -3.15 12.82 14.93
CA LYS A 569 -2.35 11.63 14.60
C LYS A 569 -1.70 11.01 15.85
N ILE A 570 -1.19 11.84 16.77
CA ILE A 570 -0.64 11.42 18.07
C ILE A 570 -1.75 10.77 18.92
N MET A 571 -2.96 11.35 18.91
CA MET A 571 -4.10 10.78 19.60
C MET A 571 -4.48 9.38 19.07
N ILE A 572 -4.43 9.17 17.74
CA ILE A 572 -4.63 7.82 17.15
C ILE A 572 -3.62 6.82 17.71
N GLN A 573 -2.35 7.21 17.85
CA GLN A 573 -1.33 6.33 18.44
C GLN A 573 -1.63 6.02 19.92
N ARG A 574 -2.11 6.99 20.70
CA ARG A 574 -2.55 6.76 22.10
C ARG A 574 -3.76 5.83 22.20
N LEU A 575 -4.76 6.00 21.33
CA LEU A 575 -5.92 5.10 21.22
C LEU A 575 -5.51 3.68 20.81
N TRP A 576 -4.43 3.55 20.05
CA TRP A 576 -3.87 2.25 19.72
C TRP A 576 -3.24 1.58 20.95
N LEU A 577 -2.45 2.34 21.72
CA LEU A 577 -1.79 1.87 22.93
C LEU A 577 -2.74 1.53 24.09
N SER A 578 -3.98 2.04 24.08
CA SER A 578 -4.99 1.68 25.09
C SER A 578 -5.52 0.25 24.99
N ASN A 579 -5.17 -0.48 23.92
CA ASN A 579 -5.53 -1.88 23.69
C ASN A 579 -7.06 -2.17 23.69
N LEU A 580 -7.87 -1.15 23.39
CA LEU A 580 -9.33 -1.26 23.23
C LEU A 580 -9.72 -1.72 21.80
N GLY A 581 -10.87 -2.39 21.69
CA GLY A 581 -11.50 -2.73 20.42
C GLY A 581 -11.97 -1.51 19.62
N TRP A 582 -12.37 -1.74 18.37
CA TRP A 582 -12.78 -0.67 17.44
C TRP A 582 -14.04 0.08 17.86
N ASP A 583 -14.98 -0.65 18.47
CA ASP A 583 -16.32 -0.20 18.82
C ASP A 583 -16.53 -0.15 20.35
N ASP A 584 -15.45 -0.31 21.12
CA ASP A 584 -15.46 -0.19 22.58
C ASP A 584 -15.58 1.29 23.01
N GLU A 585 -16.20 1.52 24.16
CA GLU A 585 -16.29 2.84 24.78
C GLU A 585 -14.91 3.29 25.28
N LEU A 586 -14.56 4.55 24.98
CA LEU A 586 -13.29 5.12 25.39
C LEU A 586 -13.33 5.64 26.84
N PRO A 587 -12.19 5.60 27.56
CA PRO A 587 -12.04 6.25 28.87
C PRO A 587 -12.43 7.73 28.81
N SER A 588 -13.08 8.23 29.87
CA SER A 588 -13.60 9.60 29.94
C SER A 588 -12.54 10.66 29.62
N GLU A 589 -11.30 10.48 30.09
CA GLU A 589 -10.17 11.38 29.81
C GLU A 589 -9.92 11.55 28.30
N LEU A 590 -9.89 10.45 27.54
CA LEU A 590 -9.68 10.47 26.09
C LEU A 590 -10.90 11.02 25.35
N VAL A 591 -12.10 10.83 25.90
CA VAL A 591 -13.33 11.41 25.34
C VAL A 591 -13.32 12.93 25.50
N GLU A 592 -13.01 13.43 26.69
CA GLU A 592 -12.95 14.87 26.98
C GLU A 592 -11.87 15.57 26.14
N GLU A 593 -10.67 14.98 26.07
CA GLU A 593 -9.58 15.48 25.23
C GLU A 593 -10.00 15.54 23.75
N TRP A 594 -10.61 14.47 23.24
CA TRP A 594 -11.07 14.43 21.84
C TRP A 594 -12.17 15.45 21.56
N LEU A 595 -13.16 15.56 22.46
CA LEU A 595 -14.27 16.49 22.28
C LEU A 595 -13.79 17.94 22.29
N SER A 596 -12.89 18.30 23.21
CA SER A 596 -12.29 19.63 23.26
C SER A 596 -11.52 19.95 21.98
N TYR A 597 -10.65 19.03 21.54
CA TYR A 597 -9.92 19.17 20.27
C TYR A 597 -10.90 19.32 19.08
N ARG A 598 -11.92 18.47 19.02
CA ARG A 598 -12.91 18.41 17.93
C ARG A 598 -13.74 19.69 17.83
N GLU A 599 -14.08 20.31 18.95
CA GLU A 599 -14.76 21.61 18.98
C GLU A 599 -13.82 22.72 18.51
N ALA A 600 -12.58 22.76 19.01
CA ALA A 600 -11.58 23.75 18.62
C ALA A 600 -11.24 23.71 17.12
N LEU A 601 -11.40 22.57 16.43
CA LEU A 601 -11.19 22.49 14.98
C LEU A 601 -12.08 23.46 14.19
N GLN A 602 -13.22 23.92 14.72
CA GLN A 602 -14.08 24.89 14.03
C GLN A 602 -13.39 26.25 13.84
N GLU A 603 -12.44 26.61 14.70
CA GLU A 603 -11.66 27.85 14.62
C GLU A 603 -10.80 27.93 13.35
N LEU A 604 -10.48 26.78 12.73
CA LEU A 604 -9.69 26.75 11.50
C LEU A 604 -10.41 27.31 10.29
N GLN A 605 -11.75 27.44 10.32
CA GLN A 605 -12.53 27.93 9.16
C GLN A 605 -12.16 29.36 8.74
N GLY A 606 -11.56 30.14 9.63
CA GLY A 606 -11.07 31.49 9.33
C GLY A 606 -9.76 31.55 8.54
N ILE A 607 -9.06 30.42 8.38
CA ILE A 607 -7.76 30.36 7.70
C ILE A 607 -7.96 30.45 6.19
N GLU A 608 -7.31 31.45 5.58
CA GLU A 608 -7.24 31.65 4.14
C GLU A 608 -5.79 31.46 3.65
N ILE A 609 -5.58 30.69 2.58
CA ILE A 609 -4.25 30.36 2.06
C ILE A 609 -4.16 30.81 0.60
N PRO A 610 -3.18 31.64 0.20
CA PRO A 610 -3.05 32.05 -1.20
C PRO A 610 -2.86 30.86 -2.13
N ARG A 611 -3.67 30.81 -3.20
CA ARG A 611 -3.45 29.84 -4.27
C ARG A 611 -2.13 30.14 -4.97
N TRP A 612 -2.00 31.36 -5.52
CA TRP A 612 -0.83 31.75 -6.29
C TRP A 612 0.40 31.92 -5.41
N ILE A 613 1.49 31.22 -5.75
CA ILE A 613 2.78 31.31 -5.04
C ILE A 613 3.70 32.43 -5.56
N LYS A 614 3.15 33.40 -6.29
CA LYS A 614 3.83 34.62 -6.79
C LYS A 614 4.95 34.39 -7.81
N THR A 615 5.06 33.20 -8.38
CA THR A 615 6.02 32.89 -9.45
C THR A 615 5.55 33.39 -10.82
N THR A 616 6.48 33.93 -11.61
CA THR A 616 6.34 34.34 -13.02
C THR A 616 7.67 34.13 -13.75
N SER A 617 7.67 34.13 -15.09
CA SER A 617 8.89 34.08 -15.90
C SER A 617 9.80 35.31 -15.74
N ARG A 618 9.27 36.39 -15.15
CA ARG A 618 9.97 37.67 -14.93
C ARG A 618 10.56 37.82 -13.54
N CYS A 619 10.34 36.84 -12.65
CA CYS A 619 10.92 36.87 -11.32
C CYS A 619 12.45 36.90 -11.42
N LYS A 620 13.09 37.77 -10.64
CA LYS A 620 14.55 37.91 -10.59
C LYS A 620 15.20 36.69 -9.94
N GLU A 621 14.53 36.13 -8.93
CA GLU A 621 15.02 34.98 -8.17
C GLU A 621 13.84 34.20 -7.57
N VAL A 622 13.96 32.87 -7.55
CA VAL A 622 12.99 31.95 -6.93
C VAL A 622 13.75 30.88 -6.16
N GLN A 623 13.51 30.78 -4.86
CA GLN A 623 14.22 29.89 -3.94
C GLN A 623 13.26 29.01 -3.13
N LEU A 624 13.70 27.80 -2.80
CA LEU A 624 13.02 26.92 -1.85
C LEU A 624 13.78 26.87 -0.53
N HIS A 625 13.08 27.16 0.56
CA HIS A 625 13.60 27.09 1.91
C HIS A 625 12.83 26.06 2.70
N GLY A 626 13.53 25.03 3.15
CA GLY A 626 12.94 23.89 3.82
C GLY A 626 13.47 23.74 5.24
N PHE A 627 12.60 23.52 6.22
CA PHE A 627 12.96 23.41 7.64
C PHE A 627 12.56 22.03 8.16
N ALA A 628 13.46 21.40 8.92
CA ALA A 628 13.25 20.11 9.54
C ALA A 628 13.35 20.21 11.07
N ASP A 629 12.46 19.52 11.77
CA ASP A 629 12.49 19.42 13.23
C ASP A 629 11.93 18.08 13.72
N ALA A 630 12.36 17.66 14.92
CA ALA A 630 11.82 16.49 15.58
C ALA A 630 11.67 16.67 17.09
N SER A 631 10.55 16.18 17.60
CA SER A 631 10.28 16.02 19.02
C SER A 631 10.28 14.53 19.42
N SER A 632 10.00 14.25 20.70
CA SER A 632 9.81 12.88 21.18
C SER A 632 8.52 12.21 20.66
N VAL A 633 7.56 12.99 20.15
CA VAL A 633 6.23 12.49 19.75
C VAL A 633 6.01 12.50 18.24
N ALA A 634 6.70 13.37 17.50
CA ALA A 634 6.60 13.46 16.05
C ALA A 634 7.81 14.19 15.44
N TYR A 635 7.97 14.07 14.13
CA TYR A 635 8.95 14.81 13.35
C TYR A 635 8.31 15.38 12.09
N ALA A 636 8.82 16.50 11.63
CA ALA A 636 8.18 17.32 10.62
C ALA A 636 9.19 17.97 9.66
N ALA A 637 8.68 18.30 8.48
CA ALA A 637 9.38 19.11 7.50
C ALA A 637 8.39 20.11 6.89
N VAL A 638 8.79 21.37 6.73
CA VAL A 638 7.98 22.43 6.08
C VAL A 638 8.82 23.15 5.04
N VAL A 639 8.21 23.50 3.90
CA VAL A 639 8.88 24.17 2.78
C VAL A 639 8.14 25.45 2.40
N TYR A 640 8.91 26.51 2.27
CA TYR A 640 8.51 27.83 1.78
C TYR A 640 9.16 28.10 0.44
N ILE A 641 8.48 28.89 -0.39
CA ILE A 641 9.05 29.49 -1.59
C ILE A 641 9.28 30.97 -1.31
N LYS A 642 10.48 31.44 -1.62
CA LYS A 642 10.86 32.85 -1.58
C LYS A 642 11.01 33.33 -3.01
N VAL A 643 10.28 34.38 -3.38
CA VAL A 643 10.29 34.98 -4.71
C VAL A 643 10.72 36.43 -4.62
N LEU A 644 11.73 36.79 -5.39
CA LEU A 644 12.09 38.19 -5.68
C LEU A 644 11.45 38.58 -7.01
N ASP A 645 10.45 39.45 -6.94
CA ASP A 645 9.74 39.90 -8.14
C ASP A 645 10.52 40.96 -8.94
N GLU A 646 9.96 41.37 -10.09
CA GLU A 646 10.57 42.38 -10.98
C GLU A 646 10.74 43.74 -10.28
N ASP A 647 9.92 44.04 -9.28
CA ASP A 647 9.92 45.28 -8.48
C ASP A 647 10.81 45.21 -7.23
N ASP A 648 11.68 44.19 -7.12
CA ASP A 648 12.55 43.95 -5.97
C ASP A 648 11.81 43.67 -4.64
N ARG A 649 10.55 43.24 -4.69
CA ARG A 649 9.79 42.85 -3.50
C ARG A 649 9.96 41.36 -3.25
N VAL A 650 10.13 41.03 -1.97
CA VAL A 650 10.24 39.65 -1.50
C VAL A 650 8.87 39.14 -1.10
N HIS A 651 8.49 38.01 -1.67
CA HIS A 651 7.29 37.26 -1.28
C HIS A 651 7.72 35.93 -0.71
N VAL A 652 7.27 35.60 0.50
CA VAL A 652 7.48 34.29 1.11
C VAL A 652 6.13 33.62 1.29
N THR A 653 5.99 32.39 0.83
CA THR A 653 4.73 31.64 0.94
C THR A 653 5.00 30.19 1.29
N MET A 654 4.26 29.66 2.27
CA MET A 654 4.29 28.24 2.57
C MET A 654 3.76 27.41 1.38
N VAL A 655 4.58 26.48 0.91
CA VAL A 655 4.23 25.59 -0.20
C VAL A 655 3.55 24.35 0.34
N ALA A 656 4.26 23.58 1.19
CA ALA A 656 3.80 22.33 1.74
C ALA A 656 4.56 21.95 3.02
N SER A 657 3.99 21.04 3.80
CA SER A 657 4.70 20.35 4.87
C SER A 657 4.39 18.85 4.85
N LYS A 658 5.16 18.08 5.62
CA LYS A 658 4.91 16.67 5.92
C LYS A 658 5.21 16.42 7.40
N THR A 659 4.40 15.57 8.02
CA THR A 659 4.53 15.19 9.44
C THR A 659 4.41 13.69 9.61
N LYS A 660 5.17 13.15 10.57
CA LYS A 660 5.10 11.75 10.99
C LYS A 660 5.13 11.63 12.49
N VAL A 661 4.29 10.74 13.02
CA VAL A 661 4.32 10.38 14.44
C VAL A 661 5.59 9.59 14.71
N ALA A 662 6.23 9.84 15.84
CA ALA A 662 7.41 9.10 16.26
C ALA A 662 7.07 7.60 16.41
N PRO A 663 7.99 6.71 16.03
CA PRO A 663 7.75 5.27 16.10
C PRO A 663 7.59 4.81 17.55
N LEU A 664 6.73 3.80 17.74
CA LEU A 664 6.55 3.16 19.06
C LEU A 664 7.86 2.56 19.61
N LYS A 665 8.76 2.13 18.72
CA LYS A 665 10.12 1.75 19.10
C LYS A 665 10.93 3.02 19.37
N GLN A 666 11.26 3.24 20.65
CA GLN A 666 12.01 4.43 21.07
C GLN A 666 13.30 4.61 20.27
N LEU A 667 13.40 5.76 19.62
CA LEU A 667 14.62 6.28 19.02
C LEU A 667 15.12 7.45 19.84
N THR A 668 16.43 7.71 19.77
CA THR A 668 17.03 8.91 20.34
C THR A 668 16.60 10.14 19.54
N ILE A 669 16.48 11.31 20.19
CA ILE A 669 16.11 12.57 19.53
C ILE A 669 16.96 12.86 18.27
N PRO A 670 18.30 12.72 18.28
CA PRO A 670 19.10 12.91 17.05
C PRO A 670 18.72 12.00 15.89
N LYS A 671 18.26 10.77 16.17
CA LYS A 671 17.79 9.84 15.12
C LYS A 671 16.44 10.27 14.56
N LEU A 672 15.59 10.90 15.36
CA LEU A 672 14.32 11.48 14.90
C LEU A 672 14.57 12.76 14.10
N GLU A 673 15.49 13.63 14.54
CA GLU A 673 15.94 14.81 13.79
C GLU A 673 16.50 14.40 12.43
N LEU A 674 17.31 13.33 12.36
CA LEU A 674 17.78 12.79 11.09
C LEU A 674 16.64 12.24 10.21
N CYS A 675 15.58 11.68 10.82
CA CYS A 675 14.39 11.27 10.06
C CYS A 675 13.61 12.50 9.53
N ALA A 676 13.56 13.60 10.29
CA ALA A 676 13.01 14.87 9.83
C ALA A 676 13.79 15.40 8.63
N ALA A 677 15.13 15.33 8.68
CA ALA A 677 16.00 15.73 7.59
C ALA A 677 15.79 14.88 6.32
N VAL A 678 15.60 13.56 6.44
CA VAL A 678 15.21 12.70 5.30
C VAL A 678 13.87 13.16 4.72
N LEU A 679 12.88 13.40 5.58
CA LEU A 679 11.54 13.84 5.16
C LEU A 679 11.60 15.18 4.41
N LEU A 680 12.46 16.09 4.89
CA LEU A 680 12.70 17.38 4.25
C LEU A 680 13.39 17.24 2.91
N ALA A 681 14.44 16.40 2.82
CA ALA A 681 15.19 16.19 1.60
C ALA A 681 14.28 15.69 0.47
N MET A 682 13.43 14.71 0.77
CA MET A 682 12.42 14.20 -0.17
C MET A 682 11.43 15.30 -0.59
N LEU A 683 10.91 16.07 0.37
CA LEU A 683 9.93 17.11 0.08
C LEU A 683 10.49 18.25 -0.78
N LEU A 684 11.69 18.71 -0.49
CA LEU A 684 12.39 19.73 -1.28
C LEU A 684 12.71 19.22 -2.69
N HIS A 685 13.24 18.00 -2.81
CA HIS A 685 13.53 17.39 -4.11
C HIS A 685 12.26 17.27 -4.97
N ASP A 686 11.16 16.76 -4.40
CA ASP A 686 9.87 16.65 -5.10
C ASP A 686 9.35 18.02 -5.55
N LEU A 687 9.38 19.04 -4.67
CA LEU A 687 8.88 20.38 -4.99
C LEU A 687 9.77 21.13 -5.99
N SER A 688 11.09 20.92 -5.95
CA SER A 688 12.03 21.54 -6.89
C SER A 688 11.71 21.16 -8.33
N GLY A 689 11.46 19.87 -8.59
CA GLY A 689 11.09 19.39 -9.93
C GLY A 689 9.70 19.83 -10.39
N LEU A 690 8.78 20.11 -9.44
CA LEU A 690 7.43 20.59 -9.77
C LEU A 690 7.37 22.07 -10.09
N CYS A 691 8.23 22.86 -9.44
CA CYS A 691 8.32 24.31 -9.63
C CYS A 691 9.41 24.70 -10.66
N ASP A 692 10.13 23.73 -11.22
CA ASP A 692 11.28 23.94 -12.12
C ASP A 692 12.36 24.84 -11.48
N ILE A 693 12.67 24.58 -10.21
CA ILE A 693 13.66 25.33 -9.44
C ILE A 693 14.97 24.54 -9.41
N HIS A 694 16.05 25.17 -9.85
CA HIS A 694 17.36 24.54 -9.89
C HIS A 694 17.89 24.27 -8.47
N MET A 695 18.68 23.19 -8.32
CA MET A 695 19.16 22.71 -7.02
C MET A 695 20.03 23.73 -6.27
N ASP A 696 20.61 24.70 -6.96
CA ASP A 696 21.39 25.77 -6.36
C ASP A 696 20.55 26.82 -5.63
N GLN A 697 19.24 26.85 -5.88
CA GLN A 697 18.28 27.73 -5.22
C GLN A 697 17.52 27.01 -4.08
N ILE A 698 18.04 25.88 -3.61
CA ILE A 698 17.46 25.09 -2.51
C ILE A 698 18.29 25.26 -1.24
N TYR A 699 17.61 25.52 -0.14
CA TYR A 699 18.21 25.70 1.18
C TYR A 699 17.48 24.83 2.20
N ALA A 700 18.18 23.87 2.79
CA ALA A 700 17.67 22.99 3.84
C ALA A 700 18.18 23.45 5.21
N TRP A 701 17.30 23.55 6.18
CA TRP A 701 17.55 24.12 7.51
C TRP A 701 17.20 23.10 8.59
N THR A 702 18.07 22.95 9.58
CA THR A 702 17.82 22.21 10.81
C THR A 702 18.52 22.89 11.97
N ASP A 703 17.96 22.82 13.17
CA ASP A 703 18.59 23.26 14.41
C ASP A 703 19.47 22.17 15.05
N SER A 704 19.45 20.96 14.50
CA SER A 704 20.30 19.86 14.98
C SER A 704 21.73 19.95 14.44
N MET A 705 22.64 20.44 15.28
CA MET A 705 24.08 20.36 15.01
C MET A 705 24.59 18.92 14.85
N VAL A 706 23.93 17.93 15.49
CA VAL A 706 24.31 16.51 15.36
C VAL A 706 24.01 16.00 13.95
N VAL A 707 22.83 16.32 13.40
CA VAL A 707 22.46 15.97 12.03
C VAL A 707 23.41 16.64 11.03
N LEU A 708 23.69 17.93 11.19
CA LEU A 708 24.63 18.64 10.32
C LEU A 708 26.03 17.99 10.34
N SER A 709 26.51 17.58 11.52
CA SER A 709 27.78 16.87 11.67
C SER A 709 27.79 15.51 10.95
N TRP A 710 26.67 14.78 11.02
CA TRP A 710 26.51 13.51 10.30
C TRP A 710 26.50 13.68 8.79
N LEU A 711 25.85 14.72 8.27
CA LEU A 711 25.77 15.02 6.84
C LEU A 711 27.13 15.41 6.26
N GLN A 712 27.94 16.16 6.99
CA GLN A 712 29.28 16.57 6.52
C GLN A 712 30.31 15.44 6.43
N SER A 713 30.02 14.27 6.99
CA SER A 713 30.96 13.14 6.99
C SER A 713 30.51 12.01 6.05
N GLN A 714 31.42 11.10 5.72
CA GLN A 714 31.09 9.97 4.84
C GLN A 714 30.07 9.01 5.49
N PRO A 715 28.99 8.61 4.79
CA PRO A 715 27.96 7.71 5.33
C PRO A 715 28.50 6.37 5.86
N SER A 716 29.60 5.89 5.28
CA SER A 716 30.25 4.62 5.65
C SER A 716 30.78 4.60 7.08
N LEU A 717 31.12 5.77 7.64
CA LEU A 717 31.64 5.92 9.01
C LEU A 717 30.57 5.64 10.08
N TRP A 718 29.30 5.83 9.75
CA TRP A 718 28.19 5.74 10.69
C TRP A 718 27.62 4.33 10.81
N GLN A 719 27.01 4.03 11.95
CA GLN A 719 26.18 2.83 12.16
C GLN A 719 25.07 2.76 11.10
N VAL A 720 24.62 1.55 10.76
CA VAL A 720 23.73 1.28 9.61
C VAL A 720 22.51 2.21 9.54
N PHE A 721 21.86 2.49 10.67
CA PHE A 721 20.69 3.36 10.72
C PHE A 721 20.99 4.79 10.25
N VAL A 722 22.07 5.39 10.76
CA VAL A 722 22.49 6.76 10.45
C VAL A 722 23.10 6.81 9.05
N GLY A 723 24.01 5.88 8.73
CA GLY A 723 24.68 5.81 7.44
C GLY A 723 23.72 5.68 6.27
N ASN A 724 22.67 4.86 6.39
CA ASN A 724 21.66 4.74 5.33
C ASN A 724 20.89 6.06 5.11
N ARG A 725 20.45 6.72 6.18
CA ARG A 725 19.67 7.98 6.08
C ARG A 725 20.50 9.15 5.60
N VAL A 726 21.75 9.24 6.04
CA VAL A 726 22.72 10.22 5.52
C VAL A 726 22.92 9.98 4.02
N SER A 727 23.04 8.73 3.59
CA SER A 727 23.09 8.40 2.15
C SER A 727 21.80 8.80 1.41
N ASP A 728 20.63 8.57 2.01
CA ASP A 728 19.34 8.94 1.40
C ASP A 728 19.23 10.47 1.24
N ILE A 729 19.69 11.26 2.22
CA ILE A 729 19.69 12.72 2.16
C ILE A 729 20.64 13.24 1.09
N ILE A 730 21.90 12.76 1.09
CA ILE A 730 22.95 13.25 0.19
C ILE A 730 22.66 12.90 -1.27
N GLN A 731 21.90 11.84 -1.54
CA GLN A 731 21.45 11.49 -2.90
C GLN A 731 20.41 12.47 -3.46
N LEU A 732 19.71 13.22 -2.59
CA LEU A 732 18.62 14.11 -2.97
C LEU A 732 19.02 15.59 -2.94
N ILE A 733 19.83 15.97 -1.95
CA ILE A 733 20.27 17.34 -1.70
C ILE A 733 21.74 17.32 -1.33
N ASP A 734 22.52 18.16 -2.01
CA ASP A 734 23.95 18.31 -1.73
C ASP A 734 24.20 18.79 -0.29
N ASN A 735 25.26 18.27 0.32
CA ASN A 735 25.65 18.62 1.69
C ASN A 735 25.85 20.13 1.92
N GLU A 736 26.31 20.85 0.89
CA GLU A 736 26.55 22.30 0.94
C GLU A 736 25.26 23.12 1.02
N ARG A 737 24.09 22.48 0.86
CA ARG A 737 22.77 23.11 0.94
C ARG A 737 22.12 22.98 2.32
N TRP A 738 22.81 22.41 3.30
CA TRP A 738 22.32 22.23 4.66
C TRP A 738 22.91 23.28 5.61
N TYR A 739 22.02 24.01 6.28
CA TYR A 739 22.35 25.13 7.14
C TYR A 739 21.74 24.97 8.52
N HIS A 740 22.37 25.62 9.51
CA HIS A 740 21.84 25.70 10.85
C HIS A 740 20.81 26.82 10.96
N VAL A 741 19.67 26.56 11.61
CA VAL A 741 18.70 27.58 12.05
C VAL A 741 18.59 27.55 13.58
N GLN A 742 18.33 28.70 14.22
CA GLN A 742 18.05 28.70 15.65
C GLN A 742 16.71 28.02 15.92
N SER A 743 16.58 27.24 17.01
CA SER A 743 15.33 26.54 17.33
C SER A 743 14.12 27.49 17.45
N THR A 744 14.32 28.72 17.92
CA THR A 744 13.27 29.75 17.99
C THR A 744 12.79 30.25 16.63
N ASP A 745 13.61 30.08 15.60
CA ASP A 745 13.34 30.49 14.22
C ASP A 745 12.96 29.29 13.34
N ASN A 746 12.78 28.10 13.92
CA ASN A 746 12.48 26.87 13.19
C ASN A 746 10.95 26.62 13.15
N PRO A 747 10.26 26.94 12.03
CA PRO A 747 8.81 26.74 11.94
C PRO A 747 8.40 25.26 11.95
N ALA A 748 9.32 24.32 11.69
CA ALA A 748 9.01 22.89 11.74
C ALA A 748 8.71 22.39 13.17
N ASP A 749 9.19 23.10 14.22
CA ASP A 749 8.93 22.77 15.63
C ASP A 749 7.42 22.78 15.94
N LEU A 750 6.67 23.72 15.36
CA LEU A 750 5.20 23.79 15.49
C LEU A 750 4.53 22.50 14.99
N ALA A 751 5.06 21.90 13.93
CA ALA A 751 4.52 20.68 13.32
C ALA A 751 5.08 19.39 13.91
N SER A 752 6.23 19.43 14.60
CA SER A 752 6.81 18.29 15.30
C SER A 752 6.23 18.10 16.71
N ARG A 753 5.75 19.18 17.34
CA ARG A 753 5.11 19.17 18.67
C ARG A 753 3.59 19.18 18.62
N GLY A 754 3.05 19.88 17.63
CA GLY A 754 1.64 20.17 17.51
C GLY A 754 1.27 21.54 18.06
N LEU A 755 0.17 22.10 17.54
CA LEU A 755 -0.36 23.42 17.88
C LEU A 755 -1.87 23.31 18.10
N ALA A 756 -2.42 24.09 19.04
CA ALA A 756 -3.87 24.12 19.23
C ALA A 756 -4.55 24.78 18.02
N PRO A 757 -5.76 24.33 17.61
CA PRO A 757 -6.46 24.94 16.48
C PRO A 757 -6.65 26.47 16.60
N ILE A 758 -6.96 26.95 17.80
CA ILE A 758 -7.16 28.37 18.09
C ILE A 758 -5.86 29.18 17.95
N GLU A 759 -4.73 28.61 18.35
CA GLU A 759 -3.41 29.26 18.22
C GLU A 759 -3.01 29.39 16.74
N MET A 760 -3.37 28.39 15.93
CA MET A 760 -3.16 28.46 14.48
C MET A 760 -4.06 29.52 13.82
N ALA A 761 -5.32 29.59 14.24
CA ALA A 761 -6.31 30.53 13.72
C ALA A 761 -5.97 31.99 14.04
N ASN A 762 -5.38 32.27 15.20
CA ASN A 762 -4.96 33.60 15.65
C ASN A 762 -3.67 34.13 14.97
N ASN A 763 -3.43 33.70 13.72
CA ASN A 763 -2.36 34.18 12.83
C ASN A 763 -0.93 33.93 13.35
N ASN A 764 -0.53 32.66 13.35
CA ASN A 764 0.86 32.25 13.59
C ASN A 764 1.74 32.56 12.37
N ASP A 765 2.23 33.81 12.28
CA ASP A 765 3.00 34.31 11.13
C ASP A 765 4.22 33.43 10.82
N MET A 766 4.91 32.93 11.84
CA MET A 766 6.07 32.04 11.66
C MET A 766 5.71 30.76 10.88
N TRP A 767 4.51 30.19 11.09
CA TRP A 767 4.08 29.03 10.32
C TRP A 767 3.79 29.36 8.85
N TRP A 768 3.16 30.50 8.56
CA TRP A 768 2.68 30.83 7.22
C TRP A 768 3.73 31.50 6.33
N THR A 769 4.61 32.31 6.91
CA THR A 769 5.60 33.11 6.19
C THR A 769 7.05 32.77 6.57
N GLY A 770 7.26 31.83 7.49
CA GLY A 770 8.59 31.43 7.95
C GLY A 770 9.21 32.46 8.89
N PRO A 771 10.51 32.32 9.22
CA PRO A 771 11.19 33.27 10.10
C PRO A 771 11.39 34.63 9.43
N GLU A 772 11.42 35.70 10.24
CA GLU A 772 11.41 37.09 9.74
C GLU A 772 12.57 37.39 8.79
N TRP A 773 13.75 36.82 9.05
CA TRP A 773 14.92 37.01 8.19
C TRP A 773 14.75 36.43 6.78
N LEU A 774 13.83 35.49 6.57
CA LEU A 774 13.54 34.92 5.25
C LEU A 774 12.86 35.95 4.32
N LYS A 775 12.19 36.95 4.90
CA LYS A 775 11.52 38.05 4.18
C LYS A 775 12.51 39.11 3.68
N ASN A 776 13.78 39.04 4.08
CA ASN A 776 14.82 39.96 3.62
C ASN A 776 15.26 39.62 2.18
N LYS A 777 15.67 40.65 1.43
CA LYS A 777 16.16 40.50 0.04
C LYS A 777 17.40 39.61 -0.01
N GLY A 778 18.43 39.96 0.77
CA GLY A 778 19.63 39.13 0.97
C GLY A 778 19.48 38.17 2.14
N MET A 779 20.36 37.18 2.19
CA MET A 779 20.47 36.24 3.30
C MET A 779 21.94 36.10 3.70
N ASP A 780 22.25 36.48 4.93
CA ASP A 780 23.56 36.18 5.51
C ASP A 780 23.57 34.70 5.91
N LEU A 781 24.13 33.86 5.03
CA LEU A 781 24.24 32.44 5.31
C LEU A 781 25.18 32.23 6.52
N PRO A 782 24.76 31.48 7.55
CA PRO A 782 25.59 31.24 8.71
C PRO A 782 26.91 30.57 8.31
N LYS A 783 28.03 31.06 8.87
CA LYS A 783 29.35 30.47 8.62
C LYS A 783 29.36 29.00 9.10
N HIS A 784 29.95 28.12 8.29
CA HIS A 784 29.95 26.65 8.40
C HIS A 784 30.67 26.04 9.63
N TYR A 785 30.58 26.64 10.83
CA TYR A 785 31.12 26.00 12.02
C TYR A 785 30.16 24.91 12.52
N ILE A 786 30.37 23.69 12.04
CA ILE A 786 29.62 22.50 12.49
C ILE A 786 30.55 21.67 13.38
N PRO A 787 30.19 21.42 14.65
CA PRO A 787 31.01 20.63 15.56
C PRO A 787 31.17 19.18 15.06
N GLN A 788 32.35 18.58 15.23
CA GLN A 788 32.52 17.14 14.99
C GLN A 788 31.83 16.31 16.07
N THR A 789 31.05 15.30 15.66
CA THR A 789 30.39 14.35 16.57
C THR A 789 31.01 12.96 16.50
N TYR A 790 31.07 12.28 17.65
CA TYR A 790 31.47 10.87 17.75
C TYR A 790 30.28 9.92 17.95
N LEU A 791 29.05 10.47 17.97
CA LEU A 791 27.83 9.70 18.12
C LEU A 791 27.60 8.81 16.89
N GLU A 792 27.29 7.54 17.12
CA GLU A 792 26.97 6.56 16.07
C GLU A 792 28.13 6.26 15.08
N ILE A 793 29.40 6.55 15.42
CA ILE A 793 30.55 6.07 14.64
C ILE A 793 30.70 4.55 14.76
N LYS A 794 30.98 3.87 13.64
CA LYS A 794 31.42 2.46 13.64
C LYS A 794 32.79 2.35 14.28
N ARG A 795 32.86 1.71 15.45
CA ARG A 795 34.13 1.40 16.11
C ARG A 795 34.67 0.08 15.56
N SER A 796 35.83 0.11 14.91
CA SER A 796 36.62 -1.08 14.61
C SER A 796 37.60 -1.35 15.76
N PHE A 797 37.48 -2.50 16.40
CA PHE A 797 38.47 -2.97 17.37
C PHE A 797 39.48 -3.86 16.64
N ASN A 798 40.68 -3.35 16.43
CA ASN A 798 41.80 -4.21 16.01
C ASN A 798 42.32 -4.96 17.25
N VAL A 799 41.99 -6.24 17.38
CA VAL A 799 42.56 -7.09 18.42
C VAL A 799 44.00 -7.43 18.02
N VAL A 800 44.98 -6.75 18.62
CA VAL A 800 46.38 -7.14 18.52
C VAL A 800 46.63 -8.30 19.49
N LEU A 801 46.68 -9.53 18.98
CA LEU A 801 47.20 -10.66 19.74
C LEU A 801 48.70 -10.42 19.99
N LYS A 802 49.06 -9.94 21.19
CA LYS A 802 50.44 -9.98 21.67
C LYS A 802 50.81 -11.45 21.95
N GLU A 803 51.19 -12.19 20.91
CA GLU A 803 51.90 -13.45 21.14
C GLU A 803 53.24 -13.13 21.80
N LYS A 804 53.39 -13.55 23.06
CA LYS A 804 54.69 -13.50 23.74
C LYS A 804 55.69 -14.29 22.91
N PRO A 805 56.89 -13.75 22.68
CA PRO A 805 57.89 -14.44 21.90
C PRO A 805 58.16 -15.84 22.45
N VAL A 806 58.33 -16.82 21.57
CA VAL A 806 58.46 -18.24 21.94
C VAL A 806 59.61 -18.47 22.94
N TRP A 807 60.65 -17.64 22.94
CA TRP A 807 61.76 -17.75 23.88
C TRP A 807 61.37 -17.48 25.34
N GLU A 808 60.30 -16.74 25.61
CA GLU A 808 59.79 -16.58 26.98
C GLU A 808 59.13 -17.85 27.53
N ARG A 809 58.81 -18.84 26.68
CA ARG A 809 58.19 -20.12 27.10
C ARG A 809 59.22 -21.16 27.55
N PHE A 810 60.51 -20.88 27.44
CA PHE A 810 61.57 -21.83 27.76
C PHE A 810 62.62 -21.22 28.69
N SER A 811 62.91 -21.90 29.79
CA SER A 811 63.94 -21.48 30.77
C SER A 811 65.39 -21.71 30.31
N SER A 812 65.59 -22.31 29.14
CA SER A 812 66.92 -22.61 28.59
C SER A 812 66.90 -22.60 27.06
N MET A 813 67.89 -21.92 26.47
CA MET A 813 68.05 -21.85 25.01
C MET A 813 68.26 -23.24 24.38
N LEU A 814 68.91 -24.16 25.10
CA LEU A 814 69.16 -25.51 24.62
C LEU A 814 67.86 -26.34 24.56
N ARG A 815 66.99 -26.16 25.57
CA ARG A 815 65.66 -26.79 25.60
C ARG A 815 64.77 -26.22 24.50
N MET A 816 64.77 -24.91 24.32
CA MET A 816 64.07 -24.25 23.22
C MET A 816 64.51 -24.78 21.86
N LYS A 817 65.83 -24.82 21.60
CA LYS A 817 66.38 -25.34 20.33
C LYS A 817 65.95 -26.78 20.07
N ARG A 818 65.99 -27.66 21.07
CA ARG A 818 65.54 -29.06 20.91
C ARG A 818 64.06 -29.14 20.58
N VAL A 819 63.21 -28.45 21.34
CA VAL A 819 61.75 -28.48 21.13
C VAL A 819 61.39 -27.92 19.76
N LEU A 820 61.96 -26.78 19.37
CA LEU A 820 61.75 -26.21 18.03
C LEU A 820 62.28 -27.13 16.93
N ALA A 821 63.43 -27.78 17.11
CA ALA A 821 63.94 -28.76 16.15
C ALA A 821 63.01 -29.97 15.99
N TRP A 822 62.41 -30.46 17.09
CA TRP A 822 61.41 -31.53 17.03
C TRP A 822 60.12 -31.07 16.33
N CYS A 823 59.62 -29.86 16.59
CA CYS A 823 58.47 -29.29 15.90
C CYS A 823 58.75 -29.12 14.39
N LEU A 824 59.92 -28.61 14.02
CA LEU A 824 60.33 -28.46 12.63
C LEU A 824 60.52 -29.82 11.94
N ARG A 825 61.08 -30.81 12.63
CA ARG A 825 61.21 -32.19 12.12
C ARG A 825 59.85 -32.84 11.91
N PHE A 826 58.90 -32.63 12.83
CA PHE A 826 57.52 -33.09 12.70
C PHE A 826 56.84 -32.43 11.49
N LEU A 827 56.95 -31.11 11.33
CA LEU A 827 56.42 -30.37 10.19
C LEU A 827 57.04 -30.82 8.86
N HIS A 828 58.37 -31.03 8.83
CA HIS A 828 59.06 -31.53 7.65
C HIS A 828 58.61 -32.94 7.25
N ASN A 829 58.38 -33.82 8.23
CA ASN A 829 57.87 -35.17 7.97
C ASN A 829 56.39 -35.16 7.56
N LYS A 830 55.58 -34.23 8.08
CA LYS A 830 54.19 -34.03 7.65
C LYS A 830 54.12 -33.59 6.18
N ASN A 831 54.94 -32.62 5.79
CA ASN A 831 54.94 -32.05 4.44
C ASN A 831 55.53 -32.99 3.36
N LYS A 832 56.18 -34.11 3.73
CA LYS A 832 56.67 -35.12 2.77
C LYS A 832 55.58 -36.06 2.24
N ASN A 833 54.41 -36.12 2.87
CA ASN A 833 53.32 -37.03 2.50
C ASN A 833 52.19 -36.39 1.66
N GLU A 834 52.31 -35.14 1.24
CA GLU A 834 51.29 -34.43 0.43
C GLU A 834 51.70 -34.29 -1.05
N LYS A 835 52.07 -35.42 -1.70
CA LYS A 835 52.32 -35.45 -3.16
C LYS A 835 51.28 -36.20 -3.99
N TYR A 836 50.16 -36.61 -3.40
CA TYR A 836 49.05 -37.18 -4.16
C TYR A 836 47.78 -36.40 -3.88
N LEU A 837 47.16 -35.94 -4.97
CA LEU A 837 45.83 -35.32 -5.10
C LEU A 837 45.82 -33.78 -5.08
N THR A 838 46.48 -33.20 -6.07
CA THR A 838 45.88 -32.11 -6.85
C THR A 838 45.31 -32.70 -8.13
N THR A 839 44.01 -32.57 -8.35
CA THR A 839 43.38 -32.57 -9.68
C THR A 839 42.12 -31.71 -9.59
N GLU A 840 42.19 -30.59 -10.32
CA GLU A 840 41.14 -29.84 -11.04
C GLU A 840 39.89 -29.35 -10.30
#